data_AF-A0A2S5K6E7-F1
#
_entry.id   AF-A0A2S5K6E7-F1
#
_cell.length_a   1.000
_cell.length_b   1.000
_cell.length_c   1.000
_cell.angle_alpha   90.00
_cell.angle_beta   90.00
_cell.angle_gamma   90.00
#
_symmetry.space_group_name_H-M   'P 1'
#
loop_
_entity.id
_entity.type
_entity.pdbx_description
1 polymer ?
#
loop_
_entity_poly.entity_id
_entity_poly.type
_entity_poly.pdbx_seq_one_letter_code
_entity_poly.pdbx_strand_id
1 'polypeptide(L)'
;MKRWLWLGLCLLNAESRGKALCPVWSPVRAQQEITRLQEQLRHWDNVYYQQGASPVSDDDYDSLLSRLQQWQRCFVPGEPVHETALPASRGAPHPVAHTGVRKLRDRLAVAYWMQHKSALWVQPKVDGVAVTLLYRHGRLTSLISRGDGVRGEEWRDKAAHIPAIPQRIETSLAEVVLQGELFLQMTGHQQARDGGANARAQVAGAMMRREIGPLLKRTGLFIWAWPDGPPEMTEKLTQLSRWGFDLARQWSQPVSDEEQVAAWRERWFRAALPFATDGVVIHAAPSAAGRDWQPGQGSWSAAWKYQPAEVSSEVRAVTFSVGRTGKVAVVLNLQPVQAEDKTIRRISIGSVARWRALDVIAGDQVTLTLAGLGIPRLERVIWRVAERHYPEPPASDDFHATSCLHITPACRAQFLSRLSGLSQKTVLDIAGMQRSSWQRLVQHGALTHLFSWLTLTPEQIAAAEGISPARAQRIWLSFRLTRQQPLRRWIAALGLPLPRQALASLPDTQWEALLARTGADWQQLPGVGDVLAQRLVTMLQTPQLRELIAFLQQQGIPAAPSVFRMGIVEDRQAETETQGEQAGSKTEQQGDNDHRFMRQRGFQQQDIDPARCEGDTGIQLFLEHQRNAVAEHIAQHAAKYAGDDRSNCGDDRCVAGIQRDLRTNNREHHQAQRIKYQKHFAQVIHQRCNKSGDHRCRRNNHDVLRMLYPAERVVTQQNIAHRAASDCGDRSDDNNAKQIHFAPACSQCAGHRFSGNADKVENS
;
A
#
# COMPACT_ATOMS: atom_id res chain seq x y z
N MET A 1 28.86 -39.73 34.68
CA MET A 1 29.10 -38.74 33.60
C MET A 1 27.97 -38.64 32.55
N LYS A 2 26.68 -38.76 32.92
CA LYS A 2 25.55 -38.65 31.96
C LYS A 2 24.39 -37.75 32.43
N ARG A 3 24.58 -36.97 33.51
CA ARG A 3 23.56 -36.05 34.06
C ARG A 3 23.91 -34.56 33.97
N TRP A 4 25.09 -34.21 33.45
CA TRP A 4 25.53 -32.82 33.30
C TRP A 4 25.38 -32.25 31.88
N LEU A 5 25.00 -33.06 30.89
CA LEU A 5 24.79 -32.60 29.50
C LEU A 5 23.36 -32.12 29.21
N TRP A 6 22.39 -32.35 30.09
CA TRP A 6 20.98 -31.99 29.85
C TRP A 6 20.57 -30.60 30.39
N LEU A 7 21.38 -29.99 31.25
CA LEU A 7 21.15 -28.62 31.74
C LEU A 7 21.72 -27.53 30.81
N GLY A 8 22.69 -27.85 29.94
CA GLY A 8 23.25 -26.91 28.97
C GLY A 8 22.37 -26.67 27.73
N LEU A 9 21.46 -27.59 27.40
CA LEU A 9 20.64 -27.51 26.18
C LEU A 9 19.29 -26.80 26.38
N CYS A 10 18.86 -26.57 27.62
CA CYS A 10 17.62 -25.83 27.93
C CYS A 10 17.84 -24.31 28.10
N LEU A 11 19.09 -23.84 28.21
CA LEU A 11 19.41 -22.41 28.37
C LEU A 11 19.67 -21.67 27.04
N LEU A 12 19.74 -22.39 25.90
CA LEU A 12 20.04 -21.79 24.58
C LEU A 12 18.82 -21.61 23.67
N ASN A 13 17.60 -21.92 24.13
CA ASN A 13 16.36 -21.75 23.37
C ASN A 13 15.43 -20.64 23.90
N ALA A 14 15.93 -19.76 24.76
CA ALA A 14 15.18 -18.61 25.29
C ALA A 14 15.40 -17.29 24.53
N GLU A 15 16.33 -17.23 23.56
CA GLU A 15 16.65 -16.00 22.80
C GLU A 15 16.13 -16.01 21.36
N SER A 16 14.85 -16.31 21.16
CA SER A 16 14.18 -16.04 19.87
C SER A 16 12.77 -15.46 20.00
N ARG A 17 12.50 -14.78 21.12
CA ARG A 17 11.42 -13.77 21.15
C ARG A 17 12.05 -12.46 20.70
N GLY A 18 11.59 -11.92 19.58
CA GLY A 18 12.12 -10.68 18.99
C GLY A 18 12.36 -9.65 20.09
N LYS A 19 13.63 -9.27 20.27
CA LYS A 19 14.01 -8.21 21.22
C LYS A 19 13.20 -6.98 20.83
N ALA A 20 12.14 -6.70 21.58
CA ALA A 20 11.48 -5.41 21.53
C ALA A 20 12.58 -4.41 21.92
N LEU A 21 13.09 -3.68 20.94
CA LEU A 21 14.13 -2.69 21.17
C LEU A 21 13.54 -1.66 22.13
N CYS A 22 13.99 -1.70 23.37
CA CYS A 22 13.65 -0.69 24.36
C CYS A 22 14.29 0.64 23.92
N PRO A 23 13.56 1.76 24.01
CA PRO A 23 14.14 3.05 23.68
C PRO A 23 15.26 3.38 24.68
N VAL A 24 16.26 4.17 24.23
CA VAL A 24 17.37 4.60 25.07
C VAL A 24 16.95 5.90 25.77
N TRP A 25 16.28 5.78 26.91
CA TRP A 25 15.78 6.91 27.71
C TRP A 25 16.39 6.92 29.11
N SER A 26 16.50 8.12 29.71
CA SER A 26 16.78 8.23 31.13
C SER A 26 15.61 7.71 31.97
N PRO A 27 15.83 7.20 33.19
CA PRO A 27 14.75 6.72 34.06
C PRO A 27 13.66 7.78 34.30
N VAL A 28 14.06 9.04 34.46
CA VAL A 28 13.14 10.17 34.67
C VAL A 28 12.23 10.35 33.45
N ARG A 29 12.81 10.37 32.24
CA ARG A 29 12.04 10.48 31.00
C ARG A 29 11.10 9.30 30.82
N ALA A 30 11.58 8.08 31.04
CA ALA A 30 10.75 6.89 30.91
C ALA A 30 9.52 6.94 31.83
N GLN A 31 9.71 7.33 33.10
CA GLN A 31 8.61 7.48 34.05
C GLN A 31 7.60 8.54 33.60
N GLN A 32 8.06 9.67 33.09
CA GLN A 32 7.20 10.74 32.58
C GLN A 32 6.36 10.27 31.38
N GLU A 33 6.97 9.59 30.40
CA GLU A 33 6.25 9.08 29.22
C GLU A 33 5.21 8.02 29.60
N ILE A 34 5.58 7.08 30.48
CA ILE A 34 4.67 6.04 30.98
C ILE A 34 3.48 6.67 31.71
N THR A 35 3.74 7.60 32.63
CA THR A 35 2.69 8.26 33.43
C THR A 35 1.73 9.04 32.53
N ARG A 36 2.26 9.84 31.60
CA ARG A 36 1.46 10.65 30.69
C ARG A 36 0.60 9.78 29.77
N LEU A 37 1.15 8.67 29.26
CA LEU A 37 0.40 7.77 28.39
C LEU A 37 -0.69 7.01 29.17
N GLN A 38 -0.40 6.59 30.40
CA GLN A 38 -1.39 5.99 31.29
C GLN A 38 -2.56 6.95 31.60
N GLU A 39 -2.26 8.22 31.88
CA GLU A 39 -3.27 9.24 32.11
C GLU A 39 -4.12 9.49 30.86
N GLN A 40 -3.50 9.54 29.69
CA GLN A 40 -4.21 9.71 28.42
C GLN A 40 -5.15 8.54 28.12
N LEU A 41 -4.68 7.29 28.27
CA LEU A 41 -5.50 6.10 28.08
C LEU A 41 -6.67 6.07 29.07
N ARG A 42 -6.42 6.39 30.35
CA ARG A 42 -7.47 6.48 31.38
C ARG A 42 -8.50 7.56 31.07
N HIS A 43 -8.06 8.70 30.54
CA HIS A 43 -8.98 9.75 30.10
C HIS A 43 -9.88 9.25 28.96
N TRP A 44 -9.32 8.59 27.95
CA TRP A 44 -10.10 8.01 26.85
C TRP A 44 -11.05 6.92 27.32
N ASP A 45 -10.62 6.05 28.25
CA ASP A 45 -11.49 5.06 28.87
C ASP A 45 -12.69 5.73 29.56
N ASN A 46 -12.44 6.79 30.33
CA ASN A 46 -13.51 7.54 31.01
C ASN A 46 -14.47 8.18 30.01
N VAL A 47 -13.98 8.82 28.95
CA VAL A 47 -14.82 9.41 27.89
C VAL A 47 -15.63 8.33 27.17
N TYR A 48 -15.02 7.19 26.88
CA TYR A 48 -15.68 6.05 26.26
C TYR A 48 -16.79 5.48 27.14
N TYR A 49 -16.50 5.16 28.41
CA TYR A 49 -17.47 4.51 29.29
C TYR A 49 -18.55 5.47 29.82
N GLN A 50 -18.23 6.75 30.06
CA GLN A 50 -19.19 7.70 30.64
C GLN A 50 -19.99 8.46 29.58
N GLN A 51 -19.36 8.80 28.45
CA GLN A 51 -19.96 9.66 27.42
C GLN A 51 -20.28 8.89 26.13
N GLY A 52 -19.71 7.69 25.96
CA GLY A 52 -19.81 6.91 24.72
C GLY A 52 -19.25 7.63 23.51
N ALA A 53 -18.22 8.45 23.73
CA ALA A 53 -17.45 9.06 22.65
C ALA A 53 -16.09 8.35 22.56
N SER A 54 -15.60 8.14 21.34
CA SER A 54 -14.25 7.64 21.11
C SER A 54 -13.42 8.76 20.47
N PRO A 55 -12.61 9.50 21.26
CA PRO A 55 -11.77 10.58 20.73
C PRO A 55 -10.58 10.07 19.91
N VAL A 56 -10.30 8.77 19.98
CA VAL A 56 -9.23 8.06 19.27
C VAL A 56 -9.84 6.82 18.59
N SER A 57 -9.24 6.33 17.50
CA SER A 57 -9.68 5.07 16.89
C SER A 57 -9.27 3.87 17.74
N ASP A 58 -10.02 2.77 17.63
CA ASP A 58 -9.71 1.51 18.34
C ASP A 58 -8.30 1.01 18.03
N ASP A 59 -7.87 1.10 16.77
CA ASP A 59 -6.54 0.65 16.34
C ASP A 59 -5.42 1.53 16.91
N ASP A 60 -5.64 2.85 16.99
CA ASP A 60 -4.69 3.79 17.59
C ASP A 60 -4.61 3.56 19.11
N TYR A 61 -5.75 3.35 19.79
CA TYR A 61 -5.82 3.00 21.21
C TYR A 61 -5.07 1.69 21.50
N ASP A 62 -5.39 0.61 20.76
CA ASP A 62 -4.74 -0.70 20.92
C ASP A 62 -3.23 -0.60 20.67
N SER A 63 -2.81 0.21 19.69
CA SER A 63 -1.40 0.47 19.39
C SER A 63 -0.69 1.17 20.54
N LEU A 64 -1.33 2.18 21.14
CA LEU A 64 -0.79 2.94 22.26
C LEU A 64 -0.79 2.15 23.57
N LEU A 65 -1.82 1.35 23.82
CA LEU A 65 -1.83 0.40 24.94
C LEU A 65 -0.68 -0.60 24.79
N SER A 66 -0.52 -1.20 23.60
CA SER A 66 0.61 -2.12 23.34
C SER A 66 1.97 -1.44 23.57
N ARG A 67 2.09 -0.17 23.15
CA ARG A 67 3.28 0.65 23.37
C ARG A 67 3.55 0.90 24.86
N LEU A 68 2.54 1.26 25.63
CA LEU A 68 2.65 1.42 27.08
C LEU A 68 3.15 0.13 27.73
N GLN A 69 2.55 -1.01 27.39
CA GLN A 69 2.96 -2.31 27.92
C GLN A 69 4.40 -2.67 27.53
N GLN A 70 4.86 -2.23 26.35
CA GLN A 70 6.26 -2.38 25.96
C GLN A 70 7.17 -1.51 26.82
N TRP A 71 6.82 -0.24 27.05
CA TRP A 71 7.61 0.66 27.90
C TRP A 71 7.68 0.17 29.36
N GLN A 72 6.56 -0.29 29.92
CA GLN A 72 6.55 -0.90 31.27
C GLN A 72 7.49 -2.10 31.34
N ARG A 73 7.47 -2.99 30.35
CA ARG A 73 8.42 -4.12 30.28
C ARG A 73 9.88 -3.70 30.17
N CYS A 74 10.16 -2.55 29.56
CA CYS A 74 11.51 -2.04 29.37
C CYS A 74 12.08 -1.34 30.61
N PHE A 75 11.25 -0.54 31.31
CA PHE A 75 11.72 0.39 32.33
C PHE A 75 11.22 0.07 33.74
N VAL A 76 10.13 -0.69 33.86
CA VAL A 76 9.50 -1.04 35.14
C VAL A 76 9.23 -2.56 35.20
N PRO A 77 10.27 -3.41 35.09
CA PRO A 77 10.07 -4.85 35.09
C PRO A 77 9.53 -5.32 36.45
N GLY A 78 8.37 -5.96 36.46
CA GLY A 78 7.75 -6.54 37.66
C GLY A 78 6.47 -5.84 38.13
N GLU A 79 6.13 -4.66 37.60
CA GLU A 79 4.79 -4.10 37.80
C GLU A 79 3.74 -4.84 36.96
N PRO A 80 2.50 -4.98 37.47
CA PRO A 80 1.40 -5.50 36.68
C PRO A 80 1.24 -4.65 35.42
N VAL A 81 1.19 -5.34 34.27
CA VAL A 81 0.93 -4.72 32.98
C VAL A 81 -0.36 -3.91 33.10
N HIS A 82 -0.36 -2.67 32.57
CA HIS A 82 -1.56 -1.84 32.62
C HIS A 82 -2.75 -2.61 32.02
N GLU A 83 -3.70 -2.97 32.86
CA GLU A 83 -4.99 -3.53 32.46
C GLU A 83 -5.97 -2.37 32.32
N THR A 84 -6.73 -2.38 31.22
CA THR A 84 -7.84 -1.44 31.02
C THR A 84 -8.76 -1.56 32.22
N ALA A 85 -8.78 -0.51 33.07
CA ALA A 85 -9.63 -0.50 34.24
C ALA A 85 -11.07 -0.33 33.77
N LEU A 86 -11.74 -1.46 33.53
CA LEU A 86 -13.18 -1.48 33.41
C LEU A 86 -13.73 -0.88 34.72
N PRO A 87 -14.63 0.12 34.67
CA PRO A 87 -15.16 0.73 35.88
C PRO A 87 -15.70 -0.38 36.80
N ALA A 88 -15.30 -0.36 38.08
CA ALA A 88 -15.74 -1.34 39.06
C ALA A 88 -17.27 -1.43 39.03
N SER A 89 -17.79 -2.57 38.54
CA SER A 89 -19.19 -2.68 38.14
C SER A 89 -20.09 -2.74 39.37
N ARG A 90 -20.75 -1.61 39.68
CA ARG A 90 -21.99 -1.58 40.50
C ARG A 90 -23.21 -2.10 39.73
N GLY A 91 -23.01 -2.98 38.74
CA GLY A 91 -24.03 -3.45 37.81
C GLY A 91 -24.76 -4.73 38.26
N ALA A 92 -25.76 -5.16 37.47
CA ALA A 92 -26.48 -6.41 37.64
C ALA A 92 -25.62 -7.64 37.29
N PRO A 93 -25.73 -8.76 38.03
CA PRO A 93 -25.02 -10.00 37.69
C PRO A 93 -25.58 -10.63 36.42
N HIS A 94 -24.70 -11.17 35.57
CA HIS A 94 -25.10 -11.97 34.43
C HIS A 94 -25.52 -13.39 34.88
N PRO A 95 -26.66 -13.92 34.40
CA PRO A 95 -27.02 -15.32 34.62
C PRO A 95 -26.02 -16.31 34.01
N VAL A 96 -25.39 -15.90 32.90
CA VAL A 96 -24.31 -16.63 32.21
C VAL A 96 -23.21 -15.64 31.84
N ALA A 97 -21.97 -15.92 32.21
CA ALA A 97 -20.84 -15.02 31.98
C ALA A 97 -20.52 -14.84 30.48
N HIS A 98 -19.93 -13.71 30.10
CA HIS A 98 -19.39 -13.47 28.76
C HIS A 98 -18.00 -14.07 28.65
N THR A 99 -17.81 -15.04 27.75
CA THR A 99 -16.52 -15.72 27.57
C THR A 99 -15.50 -14.92 26.76
N GLY A 100 -15.98 -14.00 25.90
CA GLY A 100 -15.15 -13.34 24.89
C GLY A 100 -14.75 -14.28 23.74
N VAL A 101 -13.92 -13.79 22.83
CA VAL A 101 -13.49 -14.51 21.62
C VAL A 101 -11.97 -14.55 21.51
N ARG A 102 -11.42 -15.66 21.03
CA ARG A 102 -9.97 -15.76 20.75
C ARG A 102 -9.61 -14.94 19.51
N LYS A 103 -8.64 -14.03 19.62
CA LYS A 103 -8.17 -13.21 18.48
C LYS A 103 -7.20 -14.01 17.59
N LEU A 104 -7.49 -14.12 16.31
CA LEU A 104 -6.67 -14.80 15.29
C LEU A 104 -6.12 -13.79 14.28
N ARG A 105 -4.82 -13.88 14.00
CA ARG A 105 -4.07 -12.86 13.24
C ARG A 105 -4.11 -13.06 11.73
N ASP A 106 -4.16 -14.31 11.27
CA ASP A 106 -4.00 -14.67 9.87
C ASP A 106 -4.75 -15.97 9.55
N ARG A 107 -4.84 -16.29 8.26
CA ARG A 107 -5.53 -17.48 7.76
C ARG A 107 -4.95 -18.78 8.32
N LEU A 108 -3.63 -18.83 8.54
CA LEU A 108 -2.97 -20.02 9.08
C LEU A 108 -3.37 -20.24 10.55
N ALA A 109 -3.47 -19.18 11.35
CA ALA A 109 -3.97 -19.24 12.72
C ALA A 109 -5.44 -19.71 12.76
N VAL A 110 -6.25 -19.34 11.76
CA VAL A 110 -7.61 -19.88 11.57
C VAL A 110 -7.57 -21.38 11.32
N ALA A 111 -6.78 -21.84 10.35
CA ALA A 111 -6.63 -23.27 10.08
C ALA A 111 -6.23 -24.06 11.34
N TYR A 112 -5.22 -23.60 12.07
CA TYR A 112 -4.80 -24.23 13.33
C TYR A 112 -5.88 -24.22 14.41
N TRP A 113 -6.64 -23.13 14.54
CA TRP A 113 -7.71 -23.08 15.53
C TRP A 113 -8.87 -24.01 15.18
N MET A 114 -9.20 -24.17 13.89
CA MET A 114 -10.24 -25.08 13.40
C MET A 114 -9.88 -26.56 13.57
N GLN A 115 -8.60 -26.88 13.76
CA GLN A 115 -8.18 -28.26 14.01
C GLN A 115 -8.91 -28.85 15.22
N HIS A 116 -9.41 -30.07 15.05
CA HIS A 116 -10.15 -30.84 16.05
C HIS A 116 -11.50 -30.22 16.46
N LYS A 117 -12.08 -29.34 15.63
CA LYS A 117 -13.44 -28.83 15.82
C LYS A 117 -14.33 -29.28 14.66
N SER A 118 -15.61 -29.49 14.96
CA SER A 118 -16.65 -29.86 14.01
C SER A 118 -17.82 -28.87 14.10
N ALA A 119 -18.75 -28.95 13.14
CA ALA A 119 -19.94 -28.09 13.05
C ALA A 119 -19.59 -26.59 13.20
N LEU A 120 -18.66 -26.12 12.36
CA LEU A 120 -18.16 -24.76 12.37
C LEU A 120 -19.09 -23.84 11.58
N TRP A 121 -19.37 -22.67 12.16
CA TRP A 121 -20.19 -21.63 11.55
C TRP A 121 -19.46 -20.29 11.61
N VAL A 122 -19.54 -19.54 10.52
CA VAL A 122 -18.99 -18.19 10.42
C VAL A 122 -20.11 -17.16 10.43
N GLN A 123 -19.87 -16.06 11.14
CA GLN A 123 -20.76 -14.89 11.26
C GLN A 123 -19.93 -13.62 11.06
N PRO A 124 -20.53 -12.52 10.56
CA PRO A 124 -19.86 -11.23 10.55
C PRO A 124 -19.60 -10.80 11.99
N LYS A 125 -18.43 -10.22 12.26
CA LYS A 125 -18.13 -9.65 13.58
C LYS A 125 -18.74 -8.26 13.65
N VAL A 126 -20.02 -8.23 14.01
CA VAL A 126 -20.81 -6.99 14.15
C VAL A 126 -20.10 -6.04 15.11
N ASP A 127 -19.88 -4.80 14.67
CA ASP A 127 -19.22 -3.78 15.49
C ASP A 127 -20.26 -3.02 16.34
N GLY A 128 -20.28 -3.32 17.63
CA GLY A 128 -21.31 -2.84 18.54
C GLY A 128 -20.96 -3.01 20.01
N VAL A 129 -22.01 -3.13 20.84
CA VAL A 129 -21.92 -3.32 22.28
C VAL A 129 -22.57 -4.62 22.70
N ALA A 130 -21.77 -5.52 23.27
CA ALA A 130 -22.24 -6.80 23.79
C ALA A 130 -23.24 -6.65 24.95
N VAL A 131 -24.32 -7.44 24.90
CA VAL A 131 -25.42 -7.46 25.88
C VAL A 131 -25.89 -8.87 26.19
N THR A 132 -26.51 -9.03 27.36
CA THR A 132 -27.29 -10.20 27.78
C THR A 132 -28.77 -9.84 27.82
N LEU A 133 -29.63 -10.68 27.24
CA LEU A 133 -31.08 -10.58 27.36
C LEU A 133 -31.58 -11.75 28.19
N LEU A 134 -32.40 -11.45 29.21
CA LEU A 134 -33.03 -12.45 30.07
C LEU A 134 -34.54 -12.46 29.86
N TYR A 135 -35.07 -13.55 29.34
CA TYR A 135 -36.51 -13.78 29.25
C TYR A 135 -36.95 -14.78 30.30
N ARG A 136 -38.00 -14.45 31.06
CA ARG A 136 -38.65 -15.38 31.99
C ARG A 136 -40.10 -15.59 31.57
N HIS A 137 -40.49 -16.85 31.40
CA HIS A 137 -41.80 -17.23 30.85
C HIS A 137 -42.16 -16.42 29.58
N GLY A 138 -41.18 -16.29 28.68
CA GLY A 138 -41.32 -15.54 27.43
C GLY A 138 -41.39 -14.02 27.54
N ARG A 139 -41.22 -13.40 28.71
CA ARG A 139 -41.19 -11.91 28.86
C ARG A 139 -39.79 -11.40 29.13
N LEU A 140 -39.37 -10.32 28.47
CA LEU A 140 -38.07 -9.70 28.71
C LEU A 140 -38.03 -9.07 30.12
N THR A 141 -37.12 -9.57 30.97
CA THR A 141 -36.94 -9.14 32.36
C THR A 141 -35.69 -8.30 32.58
N SER A 142 -34.60 -8.56 31.86
CA SER A 142 -33.36 -7.78 31.94
C SER A 142 -32.69 -7.61 30.58
N LEU A 143 -32.01 -6.49 30.40
CA LEU A 143 -31.07 -6.20 29.31
C LEU A 143 -29.78 -5.68 29.94
N ILE A 144 -28.76 -6.52 30.03
CA ILE A 144 -27.55 -6.22 30.79
C ILE A 144 -26.38 -5.98 29.84
N SER A 145 -25.65 -4.87 29.98
CA SER A 145 -24.41 -4.64 29.24
C SER A 145 -23.34 -5.67 29.60
N ARG A 146 -22.31 -5.87 28.77
CA ARG A 146 -21.25 -6.85 29.07
C ARG A 146 -20.51 -6.56 30.39
N GLY A 147 -20.15 -5.30 30.65
CA GLY A 147 -19.30 -4.92 31.79
C GLY A 147 -18.00 -5.71 31.87
N ASP A 148 -17.70 -6.31 33.02
CA ASP A 148 -16.52 -7.17 33.23
C ASP A 148 -16.71 -8.62 32.72
N GLY A 149 -17.90 -8.92 32.19
CA GLY A 149 -18.31 -10.22 31.71
C GLY A 149 -19.00 -11.09 32.76
N VAL A 150 -18.99 -10.72 34.04
CA VAL A 150 -19.77 -11.36 35.12
C VAL A 150 -20.86 -10.42 35.65
N ARG A 151 -20.63 -9.11 35.60
CA ARG A 151 -21.58 -8.05 35.97
C ARG A 151 -21.56 -6.94 34.92
N GLY A 152 -22.72 -6.35 34.66
CA GLY A 152 -22.85 -5.21 33.76
C GLY A 152 -24.02 -4.30 34.09
N GLU A 153 -24.17 -3.22 33.35
CA GLU A 153 -25.21 -2.22 33.60
C GLU A 153 -26.59 -2.70 33.15
N GLU A 154 -27.62 -2.47 33.95
CA GLU A 154 -28.99 -2.83 33.61
C GLU A 154 -29.64 -1.73 32.75
N TRP A 155 -30.11 -2.13 31.57
CA TRP A 155 -30.69 -1.28 30.54
C TRP A 155 -32.12 -1.69 30.17
N ARG A 156 -32.81 -2.41 31.07
CA ARG A 156 -34.20 -2.86 30.83
C ARG A 156 -35.13 -1.74 30.36
N ASP A 157 -35.01 -0.54 30.92
CA ASP A 157 -35.86 0.61 30.58
C ASP A 157 -35.66 1.07 29.13
N LYS A 158 -34.46 0.88 28.57
CA LYS A 158 -34.14 1.25 27.18
C LYS A 158 -34.62 0.22 26.18
N ALA A 159 -34.76 -1.04 26.59
CA ALA A 159 -35.13 -2.13 25.70
C ALA A 159 -36.46 -1.88 24.98
N ALA A 160 -37.41 -1.18 25.61
CA ALA A 160 -38.71 -0.84 25.00
C ALA A 160 -38.59 0.16 23.83
N HIS A 161 -37.48 0.90 23.75
CA HIS A 161 -37.23 1.91 22.72
C HIS A 161 -36.35 1.40 21.57
N ILE A 162 -35.94 0.13 21.61
CA ILE A 162 -35.15 -0.55 20.59
C ILE A 162 -36.06 -1.56 19.88
N PRO A 163 -36.59 -1.24 18.68
CA PRO A 163 -37.57 -2.10 18.00
C PRO A 163 -37.07 -3.52 17.71
N ALA A 164 -35.75 -3.69 17.58
CA ALA A 164 -35.11 -4.98 17.36
C ALA A 164 -35.14 -5.91 18.59
N ILE A 165 -35.67 -5.46 19.74
CA ILE A 165 -35.80 -6.26 20.97
C ILE A 165 -37.28 -6.62 21.20
N PRO A 166 -37.70 -7.86 20.87
CA PRO A 166 -39.03 -8.35 21.21
C PRO A 166 -39.27 -8.28 22.71
N GLN A 167 -40.35 -7.63 23.15
CA GLN A 167 -40.68 -7.59 24.59
C GLN A 167 -41.23 -8.93 25.09
N ARG A 168 -41.70 -9.78 24.17
CA ARG A 168 -42.17 -11.13 24.41
C ARG A 168 -41.68 -12.08 23.32
N ILE A 169 -41.40 -13.32 23.71
CA ILE A 169 -41.05 -14.43 22.82
C ILE A 169 -41.93 -15.64 23.15
N GLU A 170 -42.26 -16.42 22.13
CA GLU A 170 -43.10 -17.62 22.29
C GLU A 170 -42.27 -18.82 22.73
N THR A 171 -42.27 -19.14 24.02
CA THR A 171 -41.48 -20.25 24.57
C THR A 171 -42.19 -20.91 25.75
N SER A 172 -42.00 -22.22 25.89
CA SER A 172 -42.41 -22.99 27.08
C SER A 172 -41.32 -23.05 28.15
N LEU A 173 -40.10 -22.58 27.85
CA LEU A 173 -38.98 -22.57 28.78
C LEU A 173 -39.23 -21.56 29.91
N ALA A 174 -38.85 -21.95 31.14
CA ALA A 174 -38.96 -21.07 32.30
C ALA A 174 -38.04 -19.85 32.16
N GLU A 175 -36.82 -20.05 31.66
CA GLU A 175 -35.83 -19.01 31.45
C GLU A 175 -35.10 -19.20 30.11
N VAL A 176 -34.85 -18.09 29.41
CA VAL A 176 -34.05 -18.05 28.19
C VAL A 176 -33.03 -16.92 28.32
N VAL A 177 -31.75 -17.28 28.27
CA VAL A 177 -30.62 -16.35 28.27
C VAL A 177 -30.06 -16.26 26.86
N LEU A 178 -30.05 -15.06 26.28
CA LEU A 178 -29.43 -14.78 24.99
C LEU A 178 -28.28 -13.79 25.19
N GLN A 179 -27.17 -14.00 24.47
CA GLN A 179 -26.09 -13.02 24.36
C GLN A 179 -26.00 -12.52 22.92
N GLY A 180 -25.89 -11.21 22.78
CA GLY A 180 -25.96 -10.53 21.49
C GLY A 180 -25.17 -9.24 21.46
N GLU A 181 -25.19 -8.57 20.32
CA GLU A 181 -24.54 -7.29 20.08
C GLU A 181 -25.58 -6.25 19.68
N LEU A 182 -25.66 -5.13 20.43
CA LEU A 182 -26.39 -3.95 19.99
C LEU A 182 -25.52 -3.16 19.01
N PHE A 183 -26.05 -2.81 17.84
CA PHE A 183 -25.29 -2.16 16.78
C PHE A 183 -26.10 -1.03 16.13
N LEU A 184 -25.41 -0.12 15.42
CA LEU A 184 -26.08 0.96 14.68
C LEU A 184 -26.52 0.45 13.32
N GLN A 185 -27.83 0.53 13.02
CA GLN A 185 -28.34 0.18 11.71
C GLN A 185 -27.86 1.19 10.65
N MET A 186 -27.37 0.64 9.54
CA MET A 186 -26.83 1.38 8.40
C MET A 186 -27.44 0.90 7.09
N THR A 187 -27.40 1.74 6.07
CA THR A 187 -27.88 1.43 4.73
C THR A 187 -26.76 1.65 3.73
N GLY A 188 -26.44 0.63 2.93
CA GLY A 188 -25.39 0.72 1.89
C GLY A 188 -23.95 0.79 2.42
N HIS A 189 -23.74 0.45 3.69
CA HIS A 189 -22.42 0.53 4.34
C HIS A 189 -21.50 -0.58 3.84
N GLN A 190 -20.31 -0.22 3.35
CA GLN A 190 -19.28 -1.16 2.90
C GLN A 190 -18.02 -0.96 3.73
N GLN A 191 -17.61 -1.96 4.50
CA GLN A 191 -16.47 -1.83 5.41
C GLN A 191 -15.17 -1.42 4.69
N ALA A 192 -14.92 -1.95 3.48
CA ALA A 192 -13.75 -1.62 2.67
C ALA A 192 -13.67 -0.16 2.22
N ARG A 193 -14.81 0.56 2.17
CA ARG A 193 -14.91 1.96 1.73
C ARG A 193 -15.12 2.91 2.90
N ASP A 194 -16.00 2.54 3.82
CA ASP A 194 -16.59 3.42 4.83
C ASP A 194 -15.92 3.28 6.22
N GLY A 195 -15.15 2.20 6.44
CA GLY A 195 -14.51 1.92 7.74
C GLY A 195 -15.53 1.64 8.86
N GLY A 196 -15.13 1.74 10.14
CA GLY A 196 -16.03 1.46 11.28
C GLY A 196 -17.07 2.56 11.57
N ALA A 197 -16.94 3.75 10.95
CA ALA A 197 -17.83 4.91 11.13
C ALA A 197 -18.17 5.29 12.59
N ASN A 198 -17.31 4.92 13.54
CA ASN A 198 -17.52 5.07 14.98
C ASN A 198 -18.88 4.53 15.47
N ALA A 199 -19.41 3.50 14.81
CA ALA A 199 -20.76 2.98 15.02
C ALA A 199 -20.94 2.46 16.46
N ARG A 200 -19.95 1.71 16.95
CA ARG A 200 -19.91 1.15 18.30
C ARG A 200 -20.00 2.22 19.38
N ALA A 201 -19.19 3.28 19.30
CA ALA A 201 -19.19 4.32 20.31
C ALA A 201 -20.55 5.03 20.36
N GLN A 202 -21.15 5.32 19.19
CA GLN A 202 -22.48 5.93 19.14
C GLN A 202 -23.54 5.09 19.88
N VAL A 203 -23.56 3.78 19.67
CA VAL A 203 -24.47 2.86 20.40
C VAL A 203 -24.15 2.85 21.88
N ALA A 204 -22.88 2.71 22.26
CA ALA A 204 -22.46 2.77 23.66
C ALA A 204 -22.95 4.06 24.34
N GLY A 205 -22.77 5.21 23.71
CA GLY A 205 -23.20 6.50 24.26
C GLY A 205 -24.71 6.66 24.36
N ALA A 206 -25.48 6.11 23.43
CA ALA A 206 -26.95 6.07 23.60
C ALA A 206 -27.35 5.13 24.76
N MET A 207 -26.66 4.02 24.93
CA MET A 207 -26.93 3.06 26.01
C MET A 207 -26.40 3.51 27.38
N MET A 208 -25.49 4.47 27.47
CA MET A 208 -25.02 5.05 28.75
C MET A 208 -25.80 6.30 29.19
N ARG A 209 -26.40 7.05 28.24
CA ARG A 209 -27.18 8.27 28.57
C ARG A 209 -28.44 7.98 29.39
N ARG A 210 -28.73 8.77 30.43
CA ARG A 210 -30.00 8.60 31.19
C ARG A 210 -31.24 8.87 30.33
N GLU A 211 -31.13 9.82 29.40
CA GLU A 211 -32.23 10.22 28.51
C GLU A 211 -32.38 9.26 27.33
N ILE A 212 -33.64 9.04 26.92
CA ILE A 212 -34.00 8.24 25.76
C ILE A 212 -33.83 9.09 24.50
N GLY A 213 -32.78 8.82 23.73
CA GLY A 213 -32.50 9.51 22.47
C GLY A 213 -33.07 8.80 21.23
N PRO A 214 -33.18 9.51 20.09
CA PRO A 214 -33.68 8.94 18.84
C PRO A 214 -32.79 7.82 18.27
N LEU A 215 -31.52 7.74 18.68
CA LEU A 215 -30.59 6.72 18.22
C LEU A 215 -31.05 5.29 18.57
N LEU A 216 -31.76 5.09 19.69
CA LEU A 216 -32.25 3.76 20.11
C LEU A 216 -33.19 3.13 19.08
N LYS A 217 -33.97 3.95 18.35
CA LYS A 217 -34.84 3.48 17.26
C LYS A 217 -34.06 2.96 16.05
N ARG A 218 -32.79 3.35 15.92
CA ARG A 218 -31.85 2.92 14.88
C ARG A 218 -30.86 1.87 15.40
N THR A 219 -31.02 1.40 16.64
CA THR A 219 -30.20 0.33 17.20
C THR A 219 -30.78 -1.03 16.80
N GLY A 220 -29.96 -1.84 16.14
CA GLY A 220 -30.25 -3.23 15.85
C GLY A 220 -29.70 -4.16 16.92
N LEU A 221 -30.10 -5.44 16.86
CA LEU A 221 -29.62 -6.50 17.76
C LEU A 221 -29.23 -7.74 16.95
N PHE A 222 -28.01 -8.23 17.16
CA PHE A 222 -27.52 -9.48 16.57
C PHE A 222 -27.29 -10.52 17.69
N ILE A 223 -28.07 -11.60 17.72
CA ILE A 223 -27.85 -12.69 18.69
C ILE A 223 -26.75 -13.62 18.19
N TRP A 224 -25.65 -13.71 18.93
CA TRP A 224 -24.52 -14.58 18.61
C TRP A 224 -24.43 -15.82 19.50
N ALA A 225 -25.10 -15.83 20.66
CA ALA A 225 -25.17 -17.03 21.50
C ALA A 225 -26.50 -17.22 22.23
N TRP A 226 -26.84 -18.50 22.40
CA TRP A 226 -27.83 -19.02 23.32
C TRP A 226 -27.16 -20.18 24.09
N PRO A 227 -26.66 -19.94 25.31
CA PRO A 227 -25.79 -20.87 26.04
C PRO A 227 -26.43 -22.24 26.27
N ASP A 228 -27.68 -22.25 26.76
CA ASP A 228 -28.44 -23.48 27.07
C ASP A 228 -29.51 -23.78 26.01
N GLY A 229 -29.25 -23.38 24.76
CA GLY A 229 -30.13 -23.66 23.62
C GLY A 229 -29.86 -25.02 22.96
N PRO A 230 -30.57 -25.32 21.86
CA PRO A 230 -30.33 -26.54 21.09
C PRO A 230 -28.85 -26.71 20.69
N PRO A 231 -28.32 -27.93 20.68
CA PRO A 231 -26.93 -28.19 20.34
C PRO A 231 -26.66 -27.94 18.85
N GLU A 232 -27.65 -28.17 17.99
CA GLU A 232 -27.54 -27.90 16.56
C GLU A 232 -27.76 -26.41 16.26
N MET A 233 -26.81 -25.81 15.55
CA MET A 233 -26.88 -24.40 15.16
C MET A 233 -28.10 -24.12 14.27
N THR A 234 -28.45 -25.00 13.34
CA THR A 234 -29.61 -24.81 12.44
C THR A 234 -30.92 -24.70 13.22
N GLU A 235 -31.11 -25.54 14.24
CA GLU A 235 -32.27 -25.50 15.12
C GLU A 235 -32.29 -24.21 15.94
N LYS A 236 -31.14 -23.84 16.52
CA LYS A 236 -30.95 -22.60 17.27
C LYS A 236 -31.32 -21.37 16.42
N LEU A 237 -30.79 -21.26 15.21
CA LEU A 237 -31.06 -20.15 14.28
C LEU A 237 -32.52 -20.10 13.82
N THR A 238 -33.14 -21.26 13.60
CA THR A 238 -34.56 -21.35 13.23
C THR A 238 -35.44 -20.85 14.36
N GLN A 239 -35.15 -21.25 15.60
CA GLN A 239 -35.91 -20.82 16.77
C GLN A 239 -35.71 -19.34 17.07
N LEU A 240 -34.48 -18.82 16.95
CA LEU A 240 -34.20 -17.38 17.08
C LEU A 240 -35.01 -16.54 16.08
N SER A 241 -35.09 -16.97 14.83
CA SER A 241 -35.91 -16.31 13.80
C SER A 241 -37.40 -16.32 14.16
N ARG A 242 -37.95 -17.43 14.68
CA ARG A 242 -39.35 -17.48 15.18
C ARG A 242 -39.61 -16.52 16.33
N TRP A 243 -38.60 -16.24 17.15
CA TRP A 243 -38.68 -15.24 18.22
C TRP A 243 -38.47 -13.80 17.75
N GLY A 244 -38.25 -13.55 16.45
CA GLY A 244 -38.04 -12.23 15.88
C GLY A 244 -36.57 -11.80 15.77
N PHE A 245 -35.61 -12.71 15.97
CA PHE A 245 -34.17 -12.46 15.82
C PHE A 245 -33.63 -12.99 14.49
N ASP A 246 -34.14 -12.48 13.38
CA ASP A 246 -33.85 -13.01 12.04
C ASP A 246 -32.39 -12.85 11.59
N LEU A 247 -31.69 -11.83 12.07
CA LEU A 247 -30.33 -11.52 11.62
C LEU A 247 -29.35 -12.66 11.89
N ALA A 248 -29.48 -13.36 13.02
CA ALA A 248 -28.63 -14.49 13.33
C ALA A 248 -28.71 -15.56 12.22
N ARG A 249 -29.93 -15.86 11.75
CA ARG A 249 -30.16 -16.84 10.69
C ARG A 249 -29.69 -16.34 9.33
N GLN A 250 -29.93 -15.07 9.01
CA GLN A 250 -29.56 -14.46 7.72
C GLN A 250 -28.04 -14.45 7.49
N TRP A 251 -27.25 -14.24 8.55
CA TRP A 251 -25.81 -13.97 8.45
C TRP A 251 -24.91 -15.08 9.00
N SER A 252 -25.47 -16.21 9.45
CA SER A 252 -24.68 -17.38 9.85
C SER A 252 -24.52 -18.35 8.69
N GLN A 253 -23.29 -18.79 8.42
CA GLN A 253 -22.99 -19.69 7.31
C GLN A 253 -22.16 -20.88 7.79
N PRO A 254 -22.51 -22.13 7.41
CA PRO A 254 -21.68 -23.28 7.73
C PRO A 254 -20.37 -23.22 6.95
N VAL A 255 -19.27 -23.63 7.58
CA VAL A 255 -17.94 -23.67 6.96
C VAL A 255 -17.21 -24.96 7.33
N SER A 256 -16.44 -25.52 6.40
CA SER A 256 -15.63 -26.72 6.64
C SER A 256 -14.14 -26.47 6.79
N ASP A 257 -13.64 -25.36 6.27
CA ASP A 257 -12.21 -25.07 6.17
C ASP A 257 -11.92 -23.56 6.22
N GLU A 258 -10.66 -23.20 6.37
CA GLU A 258 -10.25 -21.81 6.49
C GLU A 258 -10.37 -21.03 5.16
N GLU A 259 -10.46 -21.73 4.02
CA GLU A 259 -10.66 -21.08 2.71
C GLU A 259 -12.06 -20.48 2.63
N GLN A 260 -13.08 -21.25 3.05
CA GLN A 260 -14.46 -20.79 3.11
C GLN A 260 -14.63 -19.63 4.09
N VAL A 261 -13.97 -19.69 5.25
CA VAL A 261 -13.95 -18.57 6.20
C VAL A 261 -13.32 -17.33 5.54
N ALA A 262 -12.20 -17.49 4.83
CA ALA A 262 -11.56 -16.38 4.13
C ALA A 262 -12.46 -15.80 3.03
N ALA A 263 -13.19 -16.64 2.30
CA ALA A 263 -14.13 -16.22 1.26
C ALA A 263 -15.29 -15.41 1.84
N TRP A 264 -15.89 -15.86 2.95
CA TRP A 264 -16.94 -15.09 3.64
C TRP A 264 -16.43 -13.78 4.22
N ARG A 265 -15.23 -13.81 4.82
CA ARG A 265 -14.58 -12.60 5.32
C ARG A 265 -14.39 -11.57 4.20
N GLU A 266 -13.82 -11.96 3.06
CA GLU A 266 -13.62 -11.05 1.93
C GLU A 266 -14.94 -10.55 1.33
N ARG A 267 -15.95 -11.44 1.22
CA ARG A 267 -17.28 -11.08 0.73
C ARG A 267 -17.92 -10.01 1.60
N TRP A 268 -17.96 -10.20 2.91
CA TRP A 268 -18.55 -9.23 3.84
C TRP A 268 -17.74 -7.95 3.99
N PHE A 269 -16.42 -7.99 3.73
CA PHE A 269 -15.60 -6.78 3.71
C PHE A 269 -16.02 -5.80 2.60
N ARG A 270 -16.43 -6.33 1.45
CA ARG A 270 -16.80 -5.53 0.26
C ARG A 270 -18.30 -5.36 0.05
N ALA A 271 -19.12 -6.25 0.62
CA ALA A 271 -20.56 -6.19 0.47
C ALA A 271 -21.17 -5.00 1.23
N ALA A 272 -22.30 -4.52 0.73
CA ALA A 272 -23.14 -3.61 1.50
C ALA A 272 -23.83 -4.39 2.63
N LEU A 273 -23.57 -4.01 3.88
CA LEU A 273 -24.11 -4.63 5.08
C LEU A 273 -25.02 -3.67 5.84
N PRO A 274 -25.98 -4.17 6.64
CA PRO A 274 -26.86 -3.33 7.44
C PRO A 274 -26.20 -2.79 8.73
N PHE A 275 -24.90 -3.03 8.90
CA PHE A 275 -24.09 -2.67 10.07
C PHE A 275 -22.61 -2.57 9.72
N ALA A 276 -21.84 -1.89 10.57
CA ALA A 276 -20.38 -1.94 10.55
C ALA A 276 -19.87 -3.30 11.07
N THR A 277 -18.73 -3.75 10.56
CA THR A 277 -18.13 -5.05 10.93
C THR A 277 -16.61 -4.93 10.96
N ASP A 278 -15.95 -5.46 11.99
CA ASP A 278 -14.49 -5.43 12.09
C ASP A 278 -13.83 -6.77 11.73
N GLY A 279 -14.60 -7.74 11.22
CA GLY A 279 -14.08 -9.01 10.72
C GLY A 279 -15.13 -10.11 10.68
N VAL A 280 -14.71 -11.33 11.00
CA VAL A 280 -15.60 -12.48 11.17
C VAL A 280 -15.37 -13.18 12.51
N VAL A 281 -16.42 -13.81 13.02
CA VAL A 281 -16.35 -14.72 14.17
C VAL A 281 -16.70 -16.12 13.70
N ILE A 282 -15.95 -17.11 14.17
CA ILE A 282 -16.14 -18.53 13.90
C ILE A 282 -16.55 -19.18 15.21
N HIS A 283 -17.65 -19.92 15.19
CA HIS A 283 -18.17 -20.66 16.33
C HIS A 283 -18.13 -22.15 16.03
N ALA A 284 -17.66 -22.94 17.00
CA ALA A 284 -17.81 -24.39 17.01
C ALA A 284 -19.05 -24.79 17.82
N ALA A 285 -19.73 -25.84 17.38
CA ALA A 285 -20.86 -26.44 18.08
C ALA A 285 -20.58 -27.93 18.37
N PRO A 286 -20.96 -28.47 19.54
CA PRO A 286 -21.57 -27.75 20.67
C PRO A 286 -20.54 -26.95 21.48
N SER A 287 -21.02 -25.92 22.19
CA SER A 287 -20.25 -25.23 23.23
C SER A 287 -20.41 -25.91 24.59
N ALA A 288 -19.57 -25.57 25.57
CA ALA A 288 -19.81 -25.93 26.97
C ALA A 288 -21.15 -25.34 27.45
N ALA A 289 -21.74 -25.96 28.49
CA ALA A 289 -22.98 -25.47 29.10
C ALA A 289 -22.80 -24.05 29.65
N GLY A 290 -23.87 -23.23 29.66
CA GLY A 290 -23.78 -21.82 30.04
C GLY A 290 -23.22 -21.61 31.45
N ARG A 291 -23.58 -22.49 32.40
CA ARG A 291 -23.09 -22.46 33.78
C ARG A 291 -21.56 -22.56 33.91
N ASP A 292 -20.88 -23.13 32.91
CA ASP A 292 -19.43 -23.35 32.93
C ASP A 292 -18.67 -22.20 32.22
N TRP A 293 -19.38 -21.18 31.74
CA TRP A 293 -18.77 -20.06 31.03
C TRP A 293 -18.07 -19.12 32.01
N GLN A 294 -16.83 -18.74 31.66
CA GLN A 294 -16.03 -17.78 32.41
C GLN A 294 -15.36 -16.79 31.45
N PRO A 295 -15.12 -15.53 31.88
CA PRO A 295 -14.39 -14.56 31.09
C PRO A 295 -13.03 -15.08 30.62
N GLY A 296 -12.75 -14.94 29.32
CA GLY A 296 -11.51 -15.42 28.70
C GLY A 296 -11.49 -16.90 28.31
N GLN A 297 -12.48 -17.71 28.72
CA GLN A 297 -12.52 -19.16 28.47
C GLN A 297 -13.36 -19.57 27.23
N GLY A 298 -13.47 -18.70 26.23
CA GLY A 298 -14.23 -18.93 24.99
C GLY A 298 -13.50 -19.78 23.93
N SER A 299 -13.02 -20.98 24.26
CA SER A 299 -12.22 -21.81 23.33
C SER A 299 -12.97 -22.24 22.05
N TRP A 300 -14.31 -22.26 22.12
CA TRP A 300 -15.25 -22.59 21.05
C TRP A 300 -15.52 -21.43 20.08
N SER A 301 -15.04 -20.22 20.35
CA SER A 301 -15.23 -19.06 19.49
C SER A 301 -13.93 -18.31 19.20
N ALA A 302 -13.75 -17.88 17.95
CA ALA A 302 -12.59 -17.12 17.54
C ALA A 302 -12.94 -16.02 16.54
N ALA A 303 -12.29 -14.87 16.65
CA ALA A 303 -12.44 -13.74 15.76
C ALA A 303 -11.23 -13.58 14.84
N TRP A 304 -11.47 -13.40 13.55
CA TRP A 304 -10.47 -13.03 12.56
C TRP A 304 -10.83 -11.66 11.97
N LYS A 305 -10.15 -10.62 12.46
CA LYS A 305 -10.39 -9.22 12.05
C LYS A 305 -10.02 -8.96 10.59
N TYR A 306 -10.56 -7.88 10.02
CA TYR A 306 -10.02 -7.32 8.78
C TYR A 306 -8.56 -6.91 8.96
N GLN A 307 -7.77 -6.92 7.88
CA GLN A 307 -6.42 -6.38 7.97
C GLN A 307 -6.59 -4.87 8.19
N PRO A 308 -5.91 -4.27 9.17
CA PRO A 308 -5.97 -2.83 9.36
C PRO A 308 -5.54 -2.16 8.05
N ALA A 309 -6.37 -1.25 7.53
CA ALA A 309 -5.94 -0.36 6.45
C ALA A 309 -4.77 0.53 6.91
N GLU A 310 -4.62 0.67 8.23
CA GLU A 310 -3.67 1.54 8.88
C GLU A 310 -2.82 0.76 9.88
N VAL A 311 -1.51 1.01 9.88
CA VAL A 311 -0.56 0.38 10.82
C VAL A 311 0.18 1.45 11.60
N SER A 312 0.38 1.21 12.88
CA SER A 312 1.09 2.14 13.76
C SER A 312 2.56 1.79 13.88
N SER A 313 3.43 2.80 13.92
CA SER A 313 4.86 2.61 14.13
C SER A 313 5.50 3.81 14.83
N GLU A 314 6.64 3.56 15.48
CA GLU A 314 7.49 4.59 16.06
C GLU A 314 8.39 5.23 15.01
N VAL A 315 8.51 6.55 15.07
CA VAL A 315 9.53 7.28 14.32
C VAL A 315 10.86 7.14 15.04
N ARG A 316 11.83 6.47 14.43
CA ARG A 316 13.18 6.30 14.99
C ARG A 316 14.08 7.51 14.72
N ALA A 317 13.97 8.11 13.55
CA ALA A 317 14.79 9.25 13.15
C ALA A 317 14.17 10.01 11.99
N VAL A 318 14.36 11.33 11.97
CA VAL A 318 14.07 12.18 10.82
C VAL A 318 15.37 12.41 10.05
N THR A 319 15.36 12.17 8.75
CA THR A 319 16.53 12.39 7.88
C THR A 319 16.17 13.33 6.73
N PHE A 320 17.13 14.19 6.39
CA PHE A 320 16.98 15.16 5.30
C PHE A 320 17.76 14.67 4.08
N SER A 321 17.12 14.73 2.91
CA SER A 321 17.72 14.36 1.65
C SER A 321 17.70 15.55 0.70
N VAL A 322 18.88 16.04 0.32
CA VAL A 322 19.02 17.13 -0.65
C VAL A 322 18.95 16.57 -2.08
N GLY A 323 17.96 17.03 -2.84
CA GLY A 323 17.78 16.68 -4.25
C GLY A 323 18.75 17.40 -5.18
N ARG A 324 18.74 17.04 -6.47
CA ARG A 324 19.63 17.62 -7.50
C ARG A 324 19.53 19.15 -7.59
N THR A 325 18.31 19.66 -7.47
CA THR A 325 17.95 21.07 -7.59
C THR A 325 18.18 21.87 -6.31
N GLY A 326 18.65 21.23 -5.24
CA GLY A 326 18.80 21.82 -3.91
C GLY A 326 17.57 21.65 -3.01
N LYS A 327 16.42 21.24 -3.56
CA LYS A 327 15.20 20.97 -2.77
C LYS A 327 15.47 19.90 -1.70
N VAL A 328 15.18 20.24 -0.44
CA VAL A 328 15.32 19.35 0.72
C VAL A 328 14.04 18.56 0.93
N ALA A 329 14.13 17.23 0.87
CA ALA A 329 13.04 16.32 1.20
C ALA A 329 13.25 15.68 2.57
N VAL A 330 12.17 15.55 3.35
CA VAL A 330 12.17 14.93 4.67
C VAL A 330 11.72 13.47 4.57
N VAL A 331 12.45 12.59 5.22
CA VAL A 331 12.17 11.15 5.30
C VAL A 331 12.15 10.71 6.75
N LEU A 332 11.05 10.10 7.19
CA LEU A 332 10.99 9.44 8.50
C LEU A 332 11.52 8.01 8.36
N ASN A 333 12.41 7.63 9.28
CA ASN A 333 12.84 6.27 9.49
C ASN A 333 12.02 5.70 10.63
N LEU A 334 11.38 4.56 10.41
CA LEU A 334 10.38 3.98 11.29
C LEU A 334 10.91 2.71 11.93
N GLN A 335 10.35 2.34 13.07
CA GLN A 335 10.38 0.96 13.53
C GLN A 335 9.75 0.08 12.43
N PRO A 336 10.43 -0.99 11.97
CA PRO A 336 9.87 -1.84 10.93
C PRO A 336 8.49 -2.38 11.32
N VAL A 337 7.49 -2.10 10.50
CA VAL A 337 6.10 -2.55 10.70
C VAL A 337 5.62 -3.27 9.44
N GLN A 338 4.89 -4.37 9.60
CA GLN A 338 4.27 -5.07 8.48
C GLN A 338 2.94 -4.40 8.14
N ALA A 339 2.76 -4.06 6.87
CA ALA A 339 1.48 -3.64 6.28
C ALA A 339 1.24 -4.53 5.06
N GLU A 340 0.16 -5.33 5.11
CA GLU A 340 -0.11 -6.36 4.10
C GLU A 340 1.09 -7.31 3.89
N ASP A 341 1.61 -7.43 2.67
CA ASP A 341 2.77 -8.23 2.30
C ASP A 341 4.10 -7.45 2.33
N LYS A 342 4.09 -6.21 2.85
CA LYS A 342 5.24 -5.29 2.82
C LYS A 342 5.68 -4.86 4.21
N THR A 343 7.00 -4.79 4.41
CA THR A 343 7.59 -4.16 5.60
C THR A 343 7.91 -2.70 5.35
N ILE A 344 7.20 -1.80 6.02
CA ILE A 344 7.48 -0.37 5.97
C ILE A 344 8.60 -0.05 6.95
N ARG A 345 9.69 0.55 6.46
CA ARG A 345 10.83 1.02 7.27
C ARG A 345 11.07 2.52 7.17
N ARG A 346 10.60 3.14 6.09
CA ARG A 346 10.82 4.56 5.79
C ARG A 346 9.65 5.12 5.02
N ILE A 347 9.34 6.39 5.24
CA ILE A 347 8.31 7.13 4.52
C ILE A 347 8.79 8.53 4.17
N SER A 348 8.40 9.01 2.99
CA SER A 348 8.70 10.37 2.55
C SER A 348 7.60 11.32 3.00
N ILE A 349 7.96 12.38 3.71
CA ILE A 349 7.04 13.44 4.12
C ILE A 349 6.94 14.53 3.05
N GLY A 350 7.94 14.65 2.18
CA GLY A 350 8.00 15.71 1.18
C GLY A 350 8.80 16.89 1.71
N SER A 351 8.23 18.09 1.70
CA SER A 351 8.94 19.33 2.06
C SER A 351 9.20 19.49 3.56
N VAL A 352 10.23 20.28 3.90
CA VAL A 352 10.52 20.71 5.27
C VAL A 352 9.34 21.47 5.89
N ALA A 353 8.65 22.30 5.10
CA ALA A 353 7.45 23.02 5.55
C ALA A 353 6.33 22.07 5.98
N ARG A 354 6.06 21.02 5.17
CA ARG A 354 5.07 20.01 5.51
C ARG A 354 5.46 19.21 6.76
N TRP A 355 6.73 18.89 6.90
CA TRP A 355 7.23 18.22 8.11
C TRP A 355 7.05 19.05 9.38
N ARG A 356 7.36 20.35 9.33
CA ARG A 356 7.12 21.28 10.44
C ARG A 356 5.64 21.37 10.79
N ALA A 357 4.76 21.43 9.78
CA ALA A 357 3.31 21.46 10.00
C ALA A 357 2.75 20.17 10.63
N LEU A 358 3.31 19.01 10.29
CA LEU A 358 2.93 17.73 10.89
C LEU A 358 3.46 17.58 12.33
N ASP A 359 4.51 18.31 12.69
CA ASP A 359 5.16 18.28 14.00
C ASP A 359 5.50 16.86 14.46
N VAL A 360 6.36 16.18 13.67
CA VAL A 360 6.78 14.79 13.91
C VAL A 360 8.27 14.69 14.13
N ILE A 361 8.69 14.06 15.22
CA ILE A 361 10.11 13.84 15.53
C ILE A 361 10.39 12.39 15.92
N ALA A 362 11.65 12.07 16.22
CA ALA A 362 12.02 10.79 16.77
C ALA A 362 11.35 10.54 18.13
N GLY A 363 10.84 9.33 18.34
CA GLY A 363 10.08 8.89 19.52
C GLY A 363 8.56 8.94 19.34
N ASP A 364 8.04 9.80 18.46
CA ASP A 364 6.61 9.92 18.20
C ASP A 364 6.04 8.61 17.62
N GLN A 365 4.78 8.31 17.94
CA GLN A 365 4.03 7.21 17.31
C GLN A 365 3.15 7.78 16.20
N VAL A 366 3.18 7.13 15.04
CA VAL A 366 2.43 7.55 13.84
C VAL A 366 1.64 6.39 13.28
N THR A 367 0.48 6.71 12.72
CA THR A 367 -0.36 5.77 11.97
C THR A 367 -0.13 5.97 10.48
N LEU A 368 0.01 4.85 9.77
CA LEU A 368 0.44 4.79 8.38
C LEU A 368 -0.56 4.01 7.55
N THR A 369 -0.84 4.46 6.34
CA THR A 369 -1.72 3.75 5.39
C THR A 369 -0.96 3.37 4.13
N LEU A 370 -1.40 2.30 3.47
CA LEU A 370 -0.95 1.98 2.11
C LEU A 370 -1.95 2.59 1.11
N ALA A 371 -1.48 3.58 0.33
CA ALA A 371 -2.31 4.19 -0.70
C ALA A 371 -2.04 3.57 -2.08
N GLY A 372 -3.11 3.27 -2.83
CA GLY A 372 -3.05 2.82 -4.23
C GLY A 372 -2.19 1.58 -4.43
N LEU A 373 -1.09 1.71 -5.20
CA LEU A 373 -0.11 0.65 -5.51
C LEU A 373 0.75 0.21 -4.30
N GLY A 374 0.27 0.44 -3.08
CA GLY A 374 0.94 0.18 -1.82
C GLY A 374 2.14 1.08 -1.56
N ILE A 375 1.97 2.39 -1.77
CA ILE A 375 2.92 3.42 -1.32
C ILE A 375 2.52 3.83 0.10
N PRO A 376 3.42 3.72 1.10
CA PRO A 376 3.10 4.09 2.46
C PRO A 376 2.97 5.61 2.61
N ARG A 377 1.94 6.05 3.32
CA ARG A 377 1.67 7.44 3.66
C ARG A 377 1.52 7.59 5.16
N LEU A 378 1.96 8.73 5.69
CA LEU A 378 1.64 9.14 7.06
C LEU A 378 0.21 9.66 7.08
N GLU A 379 -0.61 9.04 7.89
CA GLU A 379 -2.00 9.46 8.10
C GLU A 379 -2.07 10.49 9.23
N ARG A 380 -1.54 10.14 10.40
CA ARG A 380 -1.57 10.99 11.59
C ARG A 380 -0.52 10.62 12.63
N VAL A 381 -0.34 11.52 13.58
CA VAL A 381 0.51 11.35 14.78
C VAL A 381 -0.41 11.01 15.94
N ILE A 382 -0.23 9.84 16.54
CA ILE A 382 -1.11 9.31 17.60
C ILE A 382 -0.52 9.50 19.00
N TRP A 383 0.80 9.65 19.09
CA TRP A 383 1.48 10.02 20.33
C TRP A 383 2.68 10.89 20.05
N ARG A 384 2.82 11.94 20.86
CA ARG A 384 3.99 12.83 20.85
C ARG A 384 4.77 12.66 22.14
N VAL A 385 6.06 12.38 22.02
CA VAL A 385 6.94 12.34 23.20
C VAL A 385 7.01 13.71 23.87
N ALA A 386 7.16 13.72 25.18
CA ALA A 386 7.20 14.92 26.01
C ALA A 386 8.47 15.74 25.74
N GLU A 387 9.62 15.08 25.71
CA GLU A 387 10.90 15.72 25.42
C GLU A 387 11.15 15.74 23.89
N ARG A 388 11.05 16.94 23.31
CA ARG A 388 11.07 17.12 21.85
C ARG A 388 12.40 17.68 21.35
N HIS A 389 13.17 16.85 20.64
CA HIS A 389 14.40 17.24 19.98
C HIS A 389 14.20 17.34 18.47
N TYR A 390 14.16 18.57 17.96
CA TYR A 390 13.99 18.81 16.53
C TYR A 390 15.34 18.76 15.81
N PRO A 391 15.51 17.86 14.82
CA PRO A 391 16.71 17.87 14.00
C PRO A 391 16.69 19.08 13.06
N GLU A 392 17.83 19.73 12.91
CA GLU A 392 17.95 20.89 12.03
C GLU A 392 17.99 20.46 10.55
N PRO A 393 17.08 20.98 9.70
CA PRO A 393 17.20 20.78 8.27
C PRO A 393 18.43 21.54 7.74
N PRO A 394 19.09 21.03 6.67
CA PRO A 394 20.14 21.77 5.99
C PRO A 394 19.64 23.16 5.58
N ALA A 395 20.49 24.19 5.74
CA ALA A 395 20.15 25.56 5.33
C ALA A 395 19.80 25.58 3.84
N SER A 396 18.63 26.12 3.50
CA SER A 396 18.10 26.08 2.12
C SER A 396 18.98 26.83 1.14
N ASP A 397 19.66 27.87 1.60
CA ASP A 397 20.39 28.81 0.74
C ASP A 397 21.74 28.23 0.29
N ASP A 398 22.26 27.25 1.03
CA ASP A 398 23.49 26.52 0.69
C ASP A 398 23.30 25.57 -0.51
N PHE A 399 22.05 25.19 -0.81
CA PHE A 399 21.72 24.19 -1.83
C PHE A 399 20.73 24.72 -2.87
N HIS A 400 21.22 24.95 -4.09
CA HIS A 400 20.45 25.42 -5.22
C HIS A 400 20.83 24.69 -6.53
N ALA A 401 20.18 25.04 -7.64
CA ALA A 401 20.33 24.34 -8.92
C ALA A 401 21.75 24.38 -9.52
N THR A 402 22.61 25.32 -9.08
CA THR A 402 24.02 25.47 -9.50
C THR A 402 25.04 25.19 -8.39
N SER A 403 24.61 24.85 -7.17
CA SER A 403 25.52 24.48 -6.07
C SER A 403 25.97 23.01 -6.17
N CYS A 404 27.02 22.67 -5.43
CA CYS A 404 27.51 21.31 -5.27
C CYS A 404 27.79 20.60 -6.61
N LEU A 405 28.34 21.36 -7.56
CA LEU A 405 28.94 20.85 -8.79
C LEU A 405 30.33 20.22 -8.53
N HIS A 406 30.93 20.59 -7.41
CA HIS A 406 32.16 20.04 -6.83
C HIS A 406 31.84 19.26 -5.55
N ILE A 407 32.66 18.25 -5.23
CA ILE A 407 32.51 17.55 -3.96
C ILE A 407 33.16 18.33 -2.84
N THR A 408 32.38 18.63 -1.81
CA THR A 408 32.85 19.11 -0.50
C THR A 408 32.14 18.29 0.58
N PRO A 409 32.63 18.29 1.83
CA PRO A 409 31.94 17.59 2.93
C PRO A 409 30.46 17.99 3.06
N ALA A 410 30.15 19.29 2.94
CA ALA A 410 28.78 19.81 2.97
C ALA A 410 27.95 19.40 1.74
N CYS A 411 28.57 19.35 0.56
CA CYS A 411 27.89 19.08 -0.71
C CYS A 411 27.64 17.60 -1.02
N ARG A 412 28.11 16.68 -0.18
CA ARG A 412 28.09 15.24 -0.46
C ARG A 412 26.70 14.70 -0.85
N ALA A 413 25.65 15.16 -0.17
CA ALA A 413 24.29 14.71 -0.43
C ALA A 413 23.79 15.15 -1.82
N GLN A 414 23.88 16.45 -2.14
CA GLN A 414 23.45 16.98 -3.43
C GLN A 414 24.33 16.47 -4.57
N PHE A 415 25.65 16.39 -4.37
CA PHE A 415 26.60 15.88 -5.37
C PHE A 415 26.25 14.43 -5.77
N LEU A 416 25.99 13.56 -4.79
CA LEU A 416 25.55 12.19 -5.06
C LEU A 416 24.20 12.13 -5.77
N SER A 417 23.27 13.02 -5.42
CA SER A 417 21.98 13.15 -6.12
C SER A 417 22.17 13.57 -7.57
N ARG A 418 23.09 14.50 -7.87
CA ARG A 418 23.44 14.92 -9.24
C ARG A 418 24.02 13.77 -10.05
N LEU A 419 25.04 13.09 -9.52
CA LEU A 419 25.65 11.92 -10.15
C LEU A 419 24.62 10.82 -10.44
N SER A 420 23.77 10.48 -9.47
CA SER A 420 22.69 9.52 -9.69
C SER A 420 21.69 9.98 -10.75
N GLY A 421 21.51 11.30 -10.91
CA GLY A 421 20.71 11.90 -11.97
C GLY A 421 21.30 11.73 -13.36
N LEU A 422 22.64 11.75 -13.48
CA LEU A 422 23.33 11.54 -14.76
C LEU A 422 22.94 10.19 -15.40
N SER A 423 22.85 9.14 -14.57
CA SER A 423 22.51 7.79 -15.02
C SER A 423 21.04 7.58 -15.40
N GLN A 424 20.18 8.60 -15.28
CA GLN A 424 18.77 8.46 -15.69
C GLN A 424 18.65 8.33 -17.21
N LYS A 425 17.70 7.50 -17.68
CA LYS A 425 17.44 7.26 -19.10
C LYS A 425 17.20 8.54 -19.92
N THR A 426 16.59 9.56 -19.29
CA THR A 426 16.28 10.84 -19.92
C THR A 426 17.45 11.83 -19.89
N VAL A 427 18.57 11.48 -19.25
CA VAL A 427 19.76 12.32 -19.09
C VAL A 427 20.91 11.73 -19.91
N LEU A 428 21.86 11.00 -19.32
CA LEU A 428 22.98 10.38 -20.05
C LEU A 428 22.81 8.87 -20.24
N ASP A 429 21.84 8.24 -19.56
CA ASP A 429 21.57 6.79 -19.63
C ASP A 429 22.82 5.91 -19.40
N ILE A 430 23.56 6.24 -18.33
CA ILE A 430 24.81 5.53 -17.98
C ILE A 430 24.48 4.14 -17.44
N ALA A 431 24.52 3.14 -18.32
CA ALA A 431 24.19 1.75 -18.01
C ALA A 431 25.04 1.18 -16.86
N GLY A 432 24.38 0.47 -15.94
CA GLY A 432 25.05 -0.18 -14.80
C GLY A 432 25.46 0.75 -13.66
N MET A 433 25.31 2.07 -13.82
CA MET A 433 25.58 3.04 -12.76
C MET A 433 24.33 3.35 -11.95
N GLN A 434 24.28 2.78 -10.74
CA GLN A 434 23.27 3.07 -9.74
C GLN A 434 23.81 4.02 -8.67
N ARG A 435 22.92 4.63 -7.87
CA ARG A 435 23.32 5.53 -6.78
C ARG A 435 24.37 4.92 -5.84
N SER A 436 24.27 3.62 -5.54
CA SER A 436 25.24 2.90 -4.72
C SER A 436 26.63 2.81 -5.36
N SER A 437 26.71 2.66 -6.68
CA SER A 437 27.98 2.68 -7.42
C SER A 437 28.61 4.07 -7.42
N TRP A 438 27.80 5.12 -7.64
CA TRP A 438 28.27 6.50 -7.48
C TRP A 438 28.77 6.79 -6.07
N GLN A 439 28.04 6.33 -5.05
CA GLN A 439 28.43 6.53 -3.65
C GLN A 439 29.81 5.94 -3.34
N ARG A 440 30.12 4.76 -3.89
CA ARG A 440 31.44 4.12 -3.72
C ARG A 440 32.56 4.91 -4.40
N LEU A 441 32.33 5.41 -5.61
CA LEU A 441 33.32 6.26 -6.31
C LEU A 441 33.57 7.59 -5.58
N VAL A 442 32.51 8.20 -5.03
CA VAL A 442 32.63 9.40 -4.18
C VAL A 442 33.37 9.07 -2.88
N GLN A 443 33.11 7.93 -2.26
CA GLN A 443 33.79 7.48 -1.03
C GLN A 443 35.29 7.24 -1.23
N HIS A 444 35.67 6.69 -2.38
CA HIS A 444 37.07 6.49 -2.76
C HIS A 444 37.82 7.82 -3.00
N GLY A 445 37.10 8.94 -3.17
CA GLY A 445 37.72 10.24 -3.43
C GLY A 445 38.22 10.41 -4.87
N ALA A 446 37.76 9.56 -5.81
CA ALA A 446 38.20 9.63 -7.21
C ALA A 446 37.54 10.78 -8.01
N LEU A 447 36.54 11.45 -7.43
CA LEU A 447 35.75 12.48 -8.11
C LEU A 447 35.97 13.82 -7.40
N THR A 448 36.30 14.87 -8.16
CA THR A 448 36.45 16.24 -7.63
C THR A 448 35.27 17.13 -8.04
N HIS A 449 34.68 16.85 -9.21
CA HIS A 449 33.53 17.57 -9.77
C HIS A 449 32.59 16.62 -10.55
N LEU A 450 31.45 17.15 -11.00
CA LEU A 450 30.33 16.36 -11.54
C LEU A 450 30.71 15.44 -12.73
N PHE A 451 31.74 15.82 -13.49
CA PHE A 451 32.17 15.12 -14.70
C PHE A 451 33.55 14.47 -14.60
N SER A 452 34.18 14.45 -13.42
CA SER A 452 35.50 13.82 -13.22
C SER A 452 35.51 12.32 -13.57
N TRP A 453 34.35 11.68 -13.58
CA TRP A 453 34.22 10.27 -13.97
C TRP A 453 34.64 10.00 -15.42
N LEU A 454 34.66 11.02 -16.29
CA LEU A 454 35.07 10.89 -17.69
C LEU A 454 36.55 10.56 -17.89
N THR A 455 37.38 10.86 -16.90
CA THR A 455 38.83 10.65 -16.94
C THR A 455 39.29 9.47 -16.08
N LEU A 456 38.36 8.77 -15.41
CA LEU A 456 38.71 7.63 -14.58
C LEU A 456 39.23 6.46 -15.42
N THR A 457 40.27 5.80 -14.92
CA THR A 457 40.79 4.56 -15.49
C THR A 457 40.07 3.35 -14.88
N PRO A 458 40.09 2.18 -15.55
CA PRO A 458 39.54 0.94 -14.98
C PRO A 458 40.14 0.61 -13.61
N GLU A 459 41.43 0.87 -13.41
CA GLU A 459 42.17 0.60 -12.17
C GLU A 459 41.67 1.50 -11.03
N GLN A 460 41.47 2.79 -11.30
CA GLN A 460 40.92 3.74 -10.33
C GLN A 460 39.48 3.38 -9.91
N ILE A 461 38.68 2.85 -10.86
CA ILE A 461 37.32 2.38 -10.56
C ILE A 461 37.36 1.10 -9.73
N ALA A 462 38.30 0.18 -10.02
CA ALA A 462 38.46 -1.08 -9.30
C ALA A 462 38.99 -0.90 -7.88
N ALA A 463 39.72 0.19 -7.61
CA ALA A 463 40.20 0.54 -6.28
C ALA A 463 39.06 0.91 -5.30
N ALA A 464 37.87 1.28 -5.80
CA ALA A 464 36.73 1.57 -4.96
C ALA A 464 36.13 0.31 -4.30
N GLU A 465 35.84 0.41 -3.01
CA GLU A 465 35.39 -0.73 -2.20
C GLU A 465 34.14 -1.42 -2.79
N GLY A 466 34.22 -2.75 -2.92
CA GLY A 466 33.14 -3.59 -3.42
C GLY A 466 32.93 -3.54 -4.94
N ILE A 467 33.82 -2.91 -5.72
CA ILE A 467 33.82 -2.97 -7.19
C ILE A 467 34.92 -3.94 -7.65
N SER A 468 34.53 -5.05 -8.28
CA SER A 468 35.51 -5.99 -8.82
C SER A 468 36.16 -5.46 -10.12
N PRO A 469 37.36 -5.91 -10.50
CA PRO A 469 38.02 -5.49 -11.74
C PRO A 469 37.16 -5.68 -13.00
N ALA A 470 36.47 -6.82 -13.11
CA ALA A 470 35.54 -7.07 -14.22
C ALA A 470 34.36 -6.10 -14.25
N ARG A 471 33.83 -5.70 -13.07
CA ARG A 471 32.78 -4.69 -12.98
C ARG A 471 33.31 -3.30 -13.31
N ALA A 472 34.53 -2.98 -12.89
CA ALA A 472 35.20 -1.72 -13.18
C ALA A 472 35.37 -1.51 -14.69
N GLN A 473 35.82 -2.55 -15.42
CA GLN A 473 35.91 -2.50 -16.89
C GLN A 473 34.54 -2.23 -17.55
N ARG A 474 33.46 -2.87 -17.07
CA ARG A 474 32.10 -2.62 -17.61
C ARG A 474 31.64 -1.18 -17.36
N ILE A 475 31.90 -0.65 -16.16
CA ILE A 475 31.58 0.74 -15.82
C ILE A 475 32.36 1.69 -16.73
N TRP A 476 33.66 1.45 -16.89
CA TRP A 476 34.52 2.24 -17.76
C TRP A 476 34.04 2.22 -19.23
N LEU A 477 33.68 1.06 -19.76
CA LEU A 477 33.09 0.94 -21.10
C LEU A 477 31.78 1.73 -21.22
N SER A 478 30.92 1.70 -20.19
CA SER A 478 29.71 2.52 -20.17
C SER A 478 30.02 4.01 -20.19
N PHE A 479 31.04 4.47 -19.46
CA PHE A 479 31.51 5.86 -19.52
C PHE A 479 31.99 6.24 -20.92
N ARG A 480 32.76 5.36 -21.58
CA ARG A 480 33.22 5.57 -22.97
C ARG A 480 32.05 5.71 -23.95
N LEU A 481 31.06 4.82 -23.86
CA LEU A 481 29.86 4.88 -24.71
C LEU A 481 29.04 6.14 -24.45
N THR A 482 28.96 6.59 -23.20
CA THR A 482 28.22 7.81 -22.82
C THR A 482 28.77 9.06 -23.50
N ARG A 483 30.06 9.10 -23.85
CA ARG A 483 30.69 10.23 -24.57
C ARG A 483 30.05 10.52 -25.92
N GLN A 484 29.41 9.53 -26.54
CA GLN A 484 28.73 9.64 -27.82
C GLN A 484 27.30 10.21 -27.72
N GLN A 485 26.82 10.53 -26.51
CA GLN A 485 25.50 11.14 -26.34
C GLN A 485 25.46 12.56 -26.95
N PRO A 486 24.34 12.96 -27.58
CA PRO A 486 24.18 14.27 -28.20
C PRO A 486 24.18 15.41 -27.17
N LEU A 487 24.52 16.62 -27.61
CA LEU A 487 24.64 17.81 -26.74
C LEU A 487 23.43 18.00 -25.81
N ARG A 488 22.20 17.85 -26.31
CA ARG A 488 20.97 17.96 -25.51
C ARG A 488 20.96 17.11 -24.23
N ARG A 489 21.56 15.92 -24.27
CA ARG A 489 21.68 15.03 -23.10
C ARG A 489 22.70 15.54 -22.10
N TRP A 490 23.78 16.16 -22.57
CA TRP A 490 24.77 16.86 -21.74
C TRP A 490 24.22 18.16 -21.14
N ILE A 491 23.38 18.89 -21.86
CA ILE A 491 22.64 20.04 -21.31
C ILE A 491 21.73 19.59 -20.15
N ALA A 492 21.00 18.48 -20.31
CA ALA A 492 20.24 17.89 -19.21
C ALA A 492 21.14 17.44 -18.04
N ALA A 493 22.34 16.96 -18.33
CA ALA A 493 23.31 16.50 -17.34
C ALA A 493 23.85 17.64 -16.46
N LEU A 494 23.98 18.85 -17.01
CA LEU A 494 24.32 20.07 -16.26
C LEU A 494 23.25 20.45 -15.22
N GLY A 495 22.02 19.93 -15.38
CA GLY A 495 20.91 20.22 -14.48
C GLY A 495 20.23 21.56 -14.76
N LEU A 496 20.28 22.04 -16.00
CA LEU A 496 19.51 23.22 -16.42
C LEU A 496 17.99 22.92 -16.32
N PRO A 497 17.19 23.85 -15.77
CA PRO A 497 15.74 23.64 -15.55
C PRO A 497 14.93 23.83 -16.84
N LEU A 498 15.31 23.13 -17.92
CA LEU A 498 14.62 23.19 -19.21
C LEU A 498 13.43 22.21 -19.24
N PRO A 499 12.23 22.65 -19.69
CA PRO A 499 11.14 21.76 -20.02
C PRO A 499 11.59 20.70 -21.04
N ARG A 500 11.00 19.50 -20.98
CA ARG A 500 11.38 18.41 -21.89
C ARG A 500 11.17 18.76 -23.36
N GLN A 501 10.10 19.49 -23.67
CA GLN A 501 9.82 19.95 -25.03
C GLN A 501 10.86 20.96 -25.48
N ALA A 502 11.19 21.97 -24.65
CA ALA A 502 12.26 22.93 -24.94
C ALA A 502 13.61 22.24 -25.22
N LEU A 503 13.98 21.26 -24.40
CA LEU A 503 15.23 20.51 -24.57
C LEU A 503 15.23 19.66 -25.85
N ALA A 504 14.08 19.11 -26.24
CA ALA A 504 13.95 18.30 -27.46
C ALA A 504 14.01 19.16 -28.73
N SER A 505 13.46 20.38 -28.69
CA SER A 505 13.44 21.35 -29.79
C SER A 505 14.70 22.21 -29.87
N LEU A 506 15.72 21.93 -29.05
CA LEU A 506 16.90 22.75 -28.94
C LEU A 506 17.81 22.55 -30.17
N PRO A 507 18.06 23.59 -30.99
CA PRO A 507 18.76 23.43 -32.27
C PRO A 507 20.28 23.30 -32.11
N ASP A 508 20.81 23.71 -30.95
CA ASP A 508 22.24 23.78 -30.71
C ASP A 508 22.89 22.39 -30.68
N THR A 509 23.95 22.23 -31.46
CA THR A 509 24.76 21.00 -31.52
C THR A 509 26.15 21.18 -30.92
N GLN A 510 26.56 22.42 -30.66
CA GLN A 510 27.86 22.82 -30.10
C GLN A 510 27.66 23.72 -28.86
N TRP A 511 28.65 23.76 -27.96
CA TRP A 511 28.56 24.54 -26.71
C TRP A 511 28.57 26.05 -26.94
N GLU A 512 29.30 26.52 -27.95
CA GLU A 512 29.46 27.93 -28.27
C GLU A 512 28.12 28.55 -28.65
N ALA A 513 27.32 27.84 -29.46
CA ALA A 513 25.98 28.27 -29.87
C ALA A 513 25.04 28.39 -28.65
N LEU A 514 25.07 27.40 -27.75
CA LEU A 514 24.30 27.41 -26.50
C LEU A 514 24.68 28.59 -25.60
N LEU A 515 25.98 28.85 -25.43
CA LEU A 515 26.51 29.91 -24.57
C LEU A 515 26.25 31.32 -25.13
N ALA A 516 26.07 31.45 -26.44
CA ALA A 516 25.77 32.72 -27.12
C ALA A 516 24.28 33.11 -27.06
N ARG A 517 23.38 32.18 -26.67
CA ARG A 517 21.93 32.44 -26.63
C ARG A 517 21.58 33.59 -25.68
N THR A 518 20.83 34.54 -26.20
CA THR A 518 20.24 35.65 -25.45
C THR A 518 18.94 35.22 -24.76
N GLY A 519 18.42 36.05 -23.85
CA GLY A 519 17.12 35.82 -23.22
C GLY A 519 15.98 35.67 -24.25
N ALA A 520 16.01 36.45 -25.34
CA ALA A 520 15.02 36.36 -26.42
C ALA A 520 15.11 35.01 -27.16
N ASP A 521 16.32 34.52 -27.43
CA ASP A 521 16.51 33.21 -28.07
C ASP A 521 15.98 32.07 -27.21
N TRP A 522 16.13 32.17 -25.87
CA TRP A 522 15.58 31.17 -24.95
C TRP A 522 14.05 31.16 -24.96
N GLN A 523 13.40 32.32 -25.05
CA GLN A 523 11.94 32.43 -25.06
C GLN A 523 11.27 31.84 -26.31
N GLN A 524 12.02 31.67 -27.40
CA GLN A 524 11.51 31.00 -28.61
C GLN A 524 11.28 29.49 -28.39
N LEU A 525 11.82 28.90 -27.32
CA LEU A 525 11.66 27.48 -27.02
C LEU A 525 10.33 27.20 -26.29
N PRO A 526 9.66 26.07 -26.60
CA PRO A 526 8.35 25.76 -26.03
C PRO A 526 8.41 25.60 -24.50
N GLY A 527 7.57 26.38 -23.80
CA GLY A 527 7.47 26.37 -22.34
C GLY A 527 8.53 27.20 -21.61
N VAL A 528 9.31 28.03 -22.33
CA VAL A 528 10.30 28.93 -21.72
C VAL A 528 9.77 30.37 -21.72
N GLY A 529 9.30 30.83 -20.55
CA GLY A 529 8.94 32.23 -20.34
C GLY A 529 10.13 33.12 -19.96
N ASP A 530 9.91 34.43 -19.87
CA ASP A 530 10.94 35.44 -19.59
C ASP A 530 11.75 35.17 -18.30
N VAL A 531 11.07 34.87 -17.20
CA VAL A 531 11.72 34.53 -15.92
C VAL A 531 12.65 33.32 -16.04
N LEU A 532 12.22 32.29 -16.76
CA LEU A 532 13.04 31.09 -16.97
C LEU A 532 14.21 31.38 -17.92
N ALA A 533 13.98 32.16 -18.98
CA ALA A 533 15.02 32.57 -19.91
C ALA A 533 16.15 33.34 -19.22
N GLN A 534 15.82 34.37 -18.43
CA GLN A 534 16.79 35.15 -17.66
C GLN A 534 17.55 34.27 -16.65
N ARG A 535 16.84 33.34 -16.00
CA ARG A 535 17.46 32.37 -15.10
C ARG A 535 18.45 31.46 -15.81
N LEU A 536 18.13 30.97 -17.02
CA LEU A 536 19.02 30.13 -17.82
C LEU A 536 20.29 30.89 -18.23
N VAL A 537 20.15 32.13 -18.70
CA VAL A 537 21.29 33.01 -19.03
C VAL A 537 22.18 33.19 -17.80
N THR A 538 21.59 33.53 -16.65
CA THR A 538 22.34 33.72 -15.39
C THR A 538 23.05 32.44 -14.94
N MET A 539 22.37 31.28 -15.03
CA MET A 539 22.97 29.98 -14.68
C MET A 539 24.16 29.64 -15.58
N LEU A 540 24.06 29.87 -16.90
CA LEU A 540 25.15 29.62 -17.86
C LEU A 540 26.34 30.58 -17.71
N GLN A 541 26.14 31.72 -17.06
CA GLN A 541 27.22 32.65 -16.70
C GLN A 541 27.91 32.30 -15.36
N THR A 542 27.38 31.33 -14.61
CA THR A 542 27.95 30.96 -13.31
C THR A 542 29.37 30.37 -13.47
N PRO A 543 30.40 30.84 -12.75
CA PRO A 543 31.79 30.42 -12.94
C PRO A 543 32.00 28.90 -12.88
N GLN A 544 31.41 28.26 -11.88
CA GLN A 544 31.51 26.80 -11.68
C GLN A 544 30.89 26.01 -12.83
N LEU A 545 29.82 26.53 -13.45
CA LEU A 545 29.19 25.86 -14.58
C LEU A 545 30.02 26.05 -15.86
N ARG A 546 30.59 27.25 -16.06
CA ARG A 546 31.51 27.50 -17.18
C ARG A 546 32.77 26.64 -17.11
N GLU A 547 33.33 26.45 -15.92
CA GLU A 547 34.44 25.52 -15.70
C GLU A 547 34.09 24.10 -16.14
N LEU A 548 32.91 23.60 -15.75
CA LEU A 548 32.45 22.27 -16.18
C LEU A 548 32.23 22.17 -17.68
N ILE A 549 31.68 23.21 -18.32
CA ILE A 549 31.49 23.23 -19.78
C ILE A 549 32.84 23.23 -20.50
N ALA A 550 33.80 24.04 -20.04
CA ALA A 550 35.16 24.06 -20.57
C ALA A 550 35.84 22.69 -20.42
N PHE A 551 35.68 22.02 -19.27
CA PHE A 551 36.15 20.65 -19.08
C PHE A 551 35.52 19.68 -20.10
N LEU A 552 34.21 19.75 -20.32
CA LEU A 552 33.53 18.91 -21.32
C LEU A 552 34.07 19.17 -22.74
N GLN A 553 34.30 20.43 -23.11
CA GLN A 553 34.92 20.81 -24.39
C GLN A 553 36.33 20.24 -24.53
N GLN A 554 37.17 20.33 -23.49
CA GLN A 554 38.52 19.73 -23.47
C GLN A 554 38.48 18.19 -23.60
N GLN A 555 37.43 17.56 -23.09
CA GLN A 555 37.18 16.13 -23.27
C GLN A 555 36.56 15.79 -24.64
N GLY A 556 36.35 16.77 -25.54
CA GLY A 556 35.74 16.56 -26.84
C GLY A 556 34.29 16.08 -26.75
N ILE A 557 33.51 16.67 -25.85
CA ILE A 557 32.08 16.39 -25.66
C ILE A 557 31.25 17.56 -26.18
N PRO A 558 30.17 17.32 -26.95
CA PRO A 558 29.79 16.03 -27.52
C PRO A 558 30.87 15.55 -28.50
N ALA A 559 31.05 14.23 -28.60
CA ALA A 559 31.92 13.69 -29.65
C ALA A 559 31.41 14.15 -31.02
N ALA A 560 32.31 14.54 -31.91
CA ALA A 560 31.95 14.84 -33.29
C ALA A 560 31.17 13.65 -33.86
N PRO A 561 30.07 13.88 -34.60
CA PRO A 561 29.27 12.79 -35.13
C PRO A 561 30.17 11.90 -36.00
N SER A 562 30.43 10.68 -35.54
CA SER A 562 31.15 9.69 -36.34
C SER A 562 30.31 9.39 -37.57
N VAL A 563 30.85 9.67 -38.76
CA VAL A 563 30.23 9.42 -40.07
C VAL A 563 30.09 7.92 -40.39
N PHE A 564 30.07 7.04 -39.38
CA PHE A 564 29.62 5.66 -39.55
C PHE A 564 28.09 5.64 -39.46
N ARG A 565 27.48 5.91 -40.61
CA ARG A 565 26.07 5.64 -40.90
C ARG A 565 25.87 4.12 -40.89
N MET A 566 25.77 3.52 -39.70
CA MET A 566 25.19 2.18 -39.57
C MET A 566 23.68 2.38 -39.74
N GLY A 567 23.16 1.87 -40.85
CA GLY A 567 21.77 2.08 -41.27
C GLY A 567 20.79 1.82 -40.13
N ILE A 568 20.20 2.89 -39.63
CA ILE A 568 18.87 2.79 -39.03
C ILE A 568 17.95 2.59 -40.24
N VAL A 569 17.32 1.43 -40.29
CA VAL A 569 16.15 1.21 -41.14
C VAL A 569 15.07 2.13 -40.58
N GLU A 570 14.91 3.30 -41.19
CA GLU A 570 13.67 4.05 -41.11
C GLU A 570 12.63 3.29 -41.93
N ASP A 571 11.52 2.94 -41.29
CA ASP A 571 10.30 2.47 -41.95
C ASP A 571 9.92 3.47 -43.05
N ARG A 572 10.20 3.10 -44.29
CA ARG A 572 9.59 3.74 -45.45
C ARG A 572 8.13 3.32 -45.46
N GLN A 573 7.26 4.26 -45.11
CA GLN A 573 5.87 4.19 -45.55
C GLN A 573 5.86 4.15 -47.07
N ALA A 574 5.12 3.18 -47.59
CA ALA A 574 4.95 2.94 -49.00
C ALA A 574 4.13 4.07 -49.64
N GLU A 575 4.74 4.80 -50.55
CA GLU A 575 4.04 5.48 -51.64
C GLU A 575 4.38 4.74 -52.93
N THR A 576 3.39 4.00 -53.43
CA THR A 576 3.37 3.49 -54.80
C THR A 576 2.82 4.58 -55.70
N GLU A 577 3.68 5.21 -56.48
CA GLU A 577 3.29 5.83 -57.74
C GLU A 577 3.31 4.77 -58.84
N THR A 578 2.29 4.76 -59.70
CA THR A 578 2.53 4.43 -61.10
C THR A 578 1.54 5.18 -62.00
N GLN A 579 2.14 5.90 -62.94
CA GLN A 579 1.65 6.28 -64.27
C GLN A 579 0.79 7.54 -64.41
N GLY A 580 1.43 8.53 -65.02
CA GLY A 580 0.80 9.71 -65.62
C GLY A 580 1.85 10.46 -66.43
N GLU A 581 2.12 9.98 -67.63
CA GLU A 581 2.97 10.65 -68.61
C GLU A 581 2.39 12.00 -69.06
N GLN A 582 3.31 12.95 -69.22
CA GLN A 582 3.32 14.03 -70.22
C GLN A 582 2.37 15.24 -70.08
N ALA A 583 3.06 16.35 -69.83
CA ALA A 583 3.08 17.57 -70.66
C ALA A 583 1.92 18.57 -70.53
N GLY A 584 2.30 19.79 -70.11
CA GLY A 584 1.88 20.99 -70.82
C GLY A 584 1.19 22.08 -70.01
N SER A 585 1.96 23.16 -69.78
CA SER A 585 1.55 24.55 -70.06
C SER A 585 0.48 25.24 -69.19
N LYS A 586 1.01 26.21 -68.42
CA LYS A 586 0.58 27.63 -68.27
C LYS A 586 -0.70 28.00 -67.50
N THR A 587 -0.51 29.12 -66.76
CA THR A 587 -1.44 30.22 -66.42
C THR A 587 -2.55 29.92 -65.40
N GLU A 588 -2.55 30.51 -64.20
CA GLU A 588 -2.98 31.88 -63.81
C GLU A 588 -4.50 32.02 -63.60
N GLN A 589 -4.85 32.74 -62.51
CA GLN A 589 -6.12 33.44 -62.21
C GLN A 589 -7.30 32.71 -61.51
N GLN A 590 -7.49 33.09 -60.23
CA GLN A 590 -8.52 34.04 -59.74
C GLN A 590 -10.03 33.70 -59.78
N GLY A 591 -10.71 33.99 -58.66
CA GLY A 591 -12.15 34.30 -58.54
C GLY A 591 -13.02 33.12 -58.07
N ASP A 592 -13.47 33.06 -56.82
CA ASP A 592 -14.56 33.80 -56.16
C ASP A 592 -15.96 33.16 -56.32
N ASN A 593 -16.61 33.02 -55.16
CA ASN A 593 -18.01 32.74 -54.79
C ASN A 593 -19.01 32.18 -55.82
N ASP A 594 -19.75 31.12 -55.42
CA ASP A 594 -21.16 31.26 -54.99
C ASP A 594 -21.78 29.91 -54.56
N HIS A 595 -22.46 29.87 -53.41
CA HIS A 595 -23.46 28.82 -53.14
C HIS A 595 -24.66 29.38 -52.36
N ARG A 596 -25.81 29.42 -53.04
CA ARG A 596 -27.13 29.74 -52.48
C ARG A 596 -28.18 28.72 -52.99
N PHE A 597 -28.67 27.90 -52.06
CA PHE A 597 -30.08 27.51 -51.82
C PHE A 597 -31.01 27.06 -52.99
N MET A 598 -31.54 25.83 -52.93
CA MET A 598 -32.95 25.47 -52.56
C MET A 598 -33.42 24.08 -53.07
N ARG A 599 -33.93 23.27 -52.11
CA ARG A 599 -35.10 22.34 -52.10
C ARG A 599 -35.48 21.46 -53.32
N GLN A 600 -35.75 20.17 -53.03
CA GLN A 600 -37.02 19.44 -53.25
C GLN A 600 -37.01 18.10 -52.44
N ARG A 601 -37.91 17.88 -51.47
CA ARG A 601 -39.04 16.89 -51.46
C ARG A 601 -38.79 15.63 -52.32
N GLY A 602 -38.92 14.38 -51.88
CA GLY A 602 -39.34 13.71 -50.64
C GLY A 602 -39.65 12.23 -50.99
N PHE A 603 -39.60 11.28 -50.05
CA PHE A 603 -40.44 10.05 -50.00
C PHE A 603 -40.27 9.32 -48.65
N GLN A 604 -41.41 8.89 -48.10
CA GLN A 604 -41.69 8.17 -46.84
C GLN A 604 -41.20 6.69 -46.87
N GLN A 605 -40.70 6.05 -45.80
CA GLN A 605 -41.24 5.63 -44.48
C GLN A 605 -41.93 4.24 -44.48
N GLN A 606 -41.35 3.30 -43.71
CA GLN A 606 -41.95 2.12 -43.02
C GLN A 606 -40.81 1.48 -42.18
N ASP A 607 -40.72 1.73 -40.87
CA ASP A 607 -41.36 1.04 -39.72
C ASP A 607 -40.87 -0.39 -39.45
N ILE A 608 -39.94 -0.55 -38.48
CA ILE A 608 -39.90 -1.70 -37.53
C ILE A 608 -39.50 -1.17 -36.14
N ASP A 609 -40.30 -1.56 -35.15
CA ASP A 609 -40.34 -1.19 -33.72
C ASP A 609 -39.16 -1.78 -32.88
N PRO A 610 -38.85 -1.24 -31.68
CA PRO A 610 -37.61 -1.44 -30.94
C PRO A 610 -37.72 -2.49 -29.82
N ALA A 611 -36.69 -3.32 -29.67
CA ALA A 611 -36.42 -4.00 -28.41
C ALA A 611 -34.94 -4.41 -28.30
N ARG A 612 -34.35 -4.13 -27.13
CA ARG A 612 -33.01 -4.46 -26.61
C ARG A 612 -31.86 -3.50 -26.93
N CYS A 613 -31.62 -2.60 -25.97
CA CYS A 613 -30.36 -1.88 -25.79
C CYS A 613 -29.58 -2.49 -24.60
N GLU A 614 -28.46 -3.15 -24.91
CA GLU A 614 -27.21 -3.30 -24.13
C GLU A 614 -26.15 -3.50 -25.24
N GLY A 615 -24.99 -2.88 -25.34
CA GLY A 615 -24.14 -2.09 -24.46
C GLY A 615 -22.70 -2.34 -24.96
N ASP A 616 -22.02 -1.27 -25.37
CA ASP A 616 -20.57 -1.12 -25.65
C ASP A 616 -19.67 -2.36 -25.82
N THR A 617 -19.21 -2.59 -27.05
CA THR A 617 -17.95 -3.32 -27.35
C THR A 617 -16.98 -2.40 -28.09
N GLY A 618 -16.22 -1.64 -27.31
CA GLY A 618 -15.10 -0.85 -27.80
C GLY A 618 -13.96 -0.86 -26.79
N ILE A 619 -13.25 -1.99 -26.67
CA ILE A 619 -11.84 -2.18 -26.23
C ILE A 619 -11.57 -3.68 -26.42
N GLN A 620 -11.34 -4.12 -27.66
CA GLN A 620 -10.86 -5.48 -27.91
C GLN A 620 -10.12 -5.60 -29.25
N LEU A 621 -9.26 -4.63 -29.59
CA LEU A 621 -8.40 -4.73 -30.78
C LEU A 621 -6.94 -4.25 -30.55
N PHE A 622 -6.49 -4.13 -29.29
CA PHE A 622 -5.12 -3.65 -29.01
C PHE A 622 -4.22 -4.67 -28.27
N LEU A 623 -4.71 -5.89 -27.98
CA LEU A 623 -3.95 -6.88 -27.20
C LEU A 623 -3.50 -8.12 -27.99
N GLU A 624 -3.97 -8.33 -29.21
CA GLU A 624 -3.55 -9.47 -30.05
C GLU A 624 -2.27 -9.20 -30.87
N HIS A 625 -1.98 -7.94 -31.21
CA HIS A 625 -0.79 -7.60 -32.01
C HIS A 625 0.54 -7.62 -31.23
N GLN A 626 0.49 -7.63 -29.89
CA GLN A 626 1.69 -7.65 -29.03
C GLN A 626 2.16 -9.08 -28.66
N ARG A 627 1.38 -10.13 -28.96
CA ARG A 627 1.79 -11.53 -28.72
C ARG A 627 2.65 -12.12 -29.83
N ASN A 628 2.45 -11.69 -31.09
CA ASN A 628 3.13 -12.31 -32.24
C ASN A 628 4.55 -11.77 -32.46
N ALA A 629 4.84 -10.50 -32.14
CA ALA A 629 6.19 -9.92 -32.28
C ALA A 629 7.22 -10.49 -31.29
N VAL A 630 6.78 -11.05 -30.15
CA VAL A 630 7.68 -11.64 -29.14
C VAL A 630 7.99 -13.12 -29.43
N ALA A 631 7.13 -13.80 -30.20
CA ALA A 631 7.35 -15.20 -30.59
C ALA A 631 8.39 -15.33 -31.73
N GLU A 632 8.41 -14.39 -32.68
CA GLU A 632 9.38 -14.37 -33.79
C GLU A 632 10.81 -14.02 -33.34
N HIS A 633 10.96 -13.14 -32.35
CA HIS A 633 12.28 -12.73 -31.85
C HIS A 633 12.99 -13.84 -31.04
N ILE A 634 12.23 -14.78 -30.46
CA ILE A 634 12.77 -15.93 -29.73
C ILE A 634 13.18 -17.07 -30.68
N ALA A 635 12.48 -17.21 -31.82
CA ALA A 635 12.81 -18.20 -32.85
C ALA A 635 14.11 -17.85 -33.61
N GLN A 636 14.34 -16.57 -33.91
CA GLN A 636 15.55 -16.12 -34.62
C GLN A 636 16.82 -16.18 -33.75
N HIS A 637 16.70 -16.15 -32.41
CA HIS A 637 17.86 -16.24 -31.51
C HIS A 637 18.28 -17.68 -31.19
N ALA A 638 17.39 -18.66 -31.37
CA ALA A 638 17.69 -20.09 -31.20
C ALA A 638 18.40 -20.71 -32.42
N ALA A 639 18.25 -20.12 -33.62
CA ALA A 639 18.87 -20.59 -34.85
C ALA A 639 20.37 -20.21 -34.99
N LYS A 640 20.93 -19.38 -34.09
CA LYS A 640 22.33 -18.92 -34.15
C LYS A 640 23.31 -19.78 -33.34
N TYR A 641 22.83 -20.83 -32.67
CA TYR A 641 23.63 -21.74 -31.83
C TYR A 641 23.60 -23.21 -32.29
N ALA A 642 23.01 -23.50 -33.44
CA ALA A 642 23.01 -24.84 -34.05
C ALA A 642 23.54 -24.74 -35.49
N GLY A 643 24.86 -24.71 -35.59
CA GLY A 643 25.58 -24.79 -36.86
C GLY A 643 26.88 -25.54 -36.63
N ASP A 644 26.82 -26.86 -36.61
CA ASP A 644 27.60 -27.71 -37.51
C ASP A 644 27.09 -29.17 -37.44
N ASP A 645 27.42 -29.96 -38.46
CA ASP A 645 27.00 -31.35 -38.74
C ASP A 645 25.60 -31.57 -39.36
N ARG A 646 25.55 -31.27 -40.67
CA ARG A 646 24.73 -32.01 -41.64
C ARG A 646 25.54 -33.20 -42.20
N SER A 647 25.09 -34.43 -41.94
CA SER A 647 25.16 -35.51 -42.94
C SER A 647 24.34 -36.74 -42.52
N ASN A 648 23.45 -37.17 -43.42
CA ASN A 648 22.79 -38.48 -43.52
C ASN A 648 21.92 -38.96 -42.35
N CYS A 649 20.59 -38.90 -42.54
CA CYS A 649 19.77 -40.08 -42.85
C CYS A 649 18.29 -39.66 -42.99
N GLY A 650 17.65 -40.15 -44.04
CA GLY A 650 16.24 -39.94 -44.34
C GLY A 650 15.31 -40.90 -43.60
N ASP A 651 14.03 -40.55 -43.73
CA ASP A 651 12.81 -41.27 -43.37
C ASP A 651 12.38 -41.44 -41.91
N ASP A 652 11.08 -41.15 -41.76
CA ASP A 652 10.24 -41.13 -40.57
C ASP A 652 10.44 -42.32 -39.63
N ARG A 653 11.07 -42.05 -38.48
CA ARG A 653 10.75 -42.59 -37.13
C ARG A 653 11.74 -42.03 -36.08
N CYS A 654 11.50 -40.81 -35.59
CA CYS A 654 12.23 -40.23 -34.45
C CYS A 654 11.26 -39.59 -33.44
N VAL A 655 10.44 -40.44 -32.79
CA VAL A 655 9.75 -40.09 -31.54
C VAL A 655 9.87 -41.26 -30.57
N ALA A 656 11.09 -41.57 -30.15
CA ALA A 656 11.41 -42.42 -28.99
C ALA A 656 12.94 -42.49 -28.81
N GLY A 657 13.57 -41.40 -28.39
CA GLY A 657 15.03 -41.39 -28.28
C GLY A 657 15.65 -40.17 -27.60
N ILE A 658 14.91 -39.41 -26.79
CA ILE A 658 15.48 -38.34 -25.94
C ILE A 658 14.74 -38.36 -24.59
N GLN A 659 14.84 -39.49 -23.90
CA GLN A 659 14.37 -39.60 -22.52
C GLN A 659 15.14 -40.70 -21.77
N ARG A 660 16.48 -40.68 -21.83
CA ARG A 660 17.30 -41.46 -20.88
C ARG A 660 18.67 -40.90 -20.49
N ASP A 661 19.29 -40.01 -21.27
CA ASP A 661 20.68 -39.57 -20.97
C ASP A 661 20.83 -38.15 -20.38
N LEU A 662 19.85 -37.69 -19.59
CA LEU A 662 20.00 -36.48 -18.76
C LEU A 662 19.88 -36.78 -17.25
N ARG A 663 20.13 -38.04 -16.86
CA ARG A 663 20.17 -38.48 -15.45
C ARG A 663 21.52 -39.10 -15.07
N THR A 664 22.64 -38.52 -15.49
CA THR A 664 23.94 -38.68 -14.82
C THR A 664 24.95 -37.72 -15.44
N ASN A 665 25.83 -37.15 -14.61
CA ASN A 665 26.95 -36.27 -14.95
C ASN A 665 26.63 -34.84 -15.42
N ASN A 666 26.58 -33.92 -14.46
CA ASN A 666 27.71 -33.01 -14.30
C ASN A 666 27.71 -32.35 -12.91
N ARG A 667 28.58 -32.89 -12.06
CA ARG A 667 29.23 -32.15 -10.97
C ARG A 667 30.26 -31.20 -11.61
N GLU A 668 30.46 -30.08 -10.91
CA GLU A 668 31.57 -29.14 -11.00
C GLU A 668 31.50 -27.96 -12.00
N HIS A 669 31.76 -26.79 -11.41
CA HIS A 669 32.07 -25.47 -11.96
C HIS A 669 30.95 -24.46 -12.28
N HIS A 670 30.96 -23.43 -11.42
CA HIS A 670 30.64 -22.01 -11.59
C HIS A 670 29.24 -21.53 -12.03
N GLN A 671 28.61 -20.86 -11.06
CA GLN A 671 27.78 -19.65 -11.14
C GLN A 671 27.73 -18.94 -12.51
N ALA A 672 26.52 -18.75 -13.06
CA ALA A 672 25.79 -17.48 -13.02
C ALA A 672 24.50 -17.53 -13.86
N GLN A 673 23.53 -16.71 -13.43
CA GLN A 673 22.37 -16.20 -14.20
C GLN A 673 21.23 -17.17 -14.50
N ARG A 674 20.14 -17.05 -13.72
CA ARG A 674 18.79 -17.20 -14.30
C ARG A 674 17.74 -16.33 -13.61
N ILE A 675 17.16 -15.47 -14.45
CA ILE A 675 15.97 -14.66 -14.30
C ILE A 675 14.79 -15.58 -13.90
N LYS A 676 14.10 -15.27 -12.79
CA LYS A 676 12.81 -15.90 -12.44
C LYS A 676 11.66 -15.00 -12.89
N TYR A 677 11.02 -15.36 -13.99
CA TYR A 677 9.60 -15.07 -14.24
C TYR A 677 8.80 -16.23 -13.61
N GLN A 678 8.01 -15.93 -12.58
CA GLN A 678 6.99 -16.86 -12.05
C GLN A 678 5.64 -16.51 -12.66
N LYS A 679 5.05 -17.42 -13.43
CA LYS A 679 3.61 -17.51 -13.64
C LYS A 679 3.12 -18.81 -13.00
N HIS A 680 2.21 -18.69 -12.05
CA HIS A 680 1.45 -19.80 -11.48
C HIS A 680 0.37 -20.22 -12.47
N PHE A 681 0.25 -21.53 -12.71
CA PHE A 681 -0.99 -22.13 -13.22
C PHE A 681 -1.40 -23.23 -12.23
N ALA A 682 -2.64 -23.15 -11.79
CA ALA A 682 -3.34 -24.21 -11.06
C ALA A 682 -3.49 -25.44 -11.95
N GLN A 683 -3.42 -26.63 -11.37
CA GLN A 683 -3.69 -27.89 -12.07
C GLN A 683 -5.00 -28.49 -11.57
N VAL A 684 -5.87 -28.78 -12.54
CA VAL A 684 -7.19 -29.40 -12.38
C VAL A 684 -7.02 -30.91 -12.14
N ILE A 685 -7.85 -31.42 -11.24
CA ILE A 685 -8.03 -32.83 -10.90
C ILE A 685 -8.62 -33.59 -12.09
N HIS A 686 -8.05 -34.75 -12.44
CA HIS A 686 -8.82 -35.81 -13.09
C HIS A 686 -8.74 -37.10 -12.27
N GLN A 687 -9.88 -37.48 -11.69
CA GLN A 687 -10.17 -38.84 -11.29
C GLN A 687 -10.34 -39.71 -12.54
N ARG A 688 -9.67 -40.86 -12.56
CA ARG A 688 -10.14 -42.06 -13.24
C ARG A 688 -9.71 -43.28 -12.42
N CYS A 689 -10.63 -43.75 -11.59
CA CYS A 689 -10.61 -45.16 -11.17
C CYS A 689 -11.05 -46.00 -12.37
N ASN A 690 -10.27 -47.01 -12.74
CA ASN A 690 -10.82 -48.16 -13.43
C ASN A 690 -10.19 -49.46 -12.91
N LYS A 691 -11.08 -50.45 -12.80
CA LYS A 691 -10.98 -51.73 -12.10
C LYS A 691 -9.95 -52.69 -12.72
N SER A 692 -9.16 -53.37 -11.89
CA SER A 692 -9.03 -54.85 -11.86
C SER A 692 -7.86 -55.29 -10.95
N GLY A 693 -8.11 -56.28 -10.08
CA GLY A 693 -7.07 -57.20 -9.61
C GLY A 693 -6.36 -56.85 -8.29
N ASP A 694 -6.93 -57.34 -7.21
CA ASP A 694 -6.28 -58.09 -6.12
C ASP A 694 -5.06 -57.57 -5.33
N HIS A 695 -5.20 -57.71 -4.00
CA HIS A 695 -4.23 -57.78 -2.90
C HIS A 695 -3.10 -56.74 -2.67
N ARG A 696 -3.15 -56.22 -1.43
CA ARG A 696 -2.05 -55.77 -0.54
C ARG A 696 -1.30 -54.49 -0.90
N CYS A 697 -1.55 -53.43 -0.11
CA CYS A 697 -0.44 -52.68 0.48
C CYS A 697 -0.82 -52.10 1.86
N ARG A 698 -0.23 -52.68 2.90
CA ARG A 698 -0.22 -52.20 4.29
C ARG A 698 0.97 -51.23 4.46
N ARG A 699 0.76 -50.18 5.26
CA ARG A 699 1.71 -49.52 6.19
C ARG A 699 3.03 -48.96 5.61
N ASN A 700 3.17 -47.63 5.61
CA ASN A 700 3.85 -46.82 6.66
C ASN A 700 4.47 -45.51 6.12
N ASN A 701 4.57 -44.55 7.03
CA ASN A 701 5.35 -43.30 7.01
C ASN A 701 4.86 -42.14 6.13
N HIS A 702 4.14 -41.22 6.77
CA HIS A 702 4.10 -39.82 6.35
C HIS A 702 5.37 -39.11 6.81
N ASP A 703 6.35 -39.00 5.92
CA ASP A 703 7.36 -37.95 6.02
C ASP A 703 6.75 -36.62 5.58
N VAL A 704 6.67 -35.69 6.53
CA VAL A 704 6.22 -34.32 6.34
C VAL A 704 7.29 -33.57 5.54
N LEU A 705 7.06 -33.39 4.24
CA LEU A 705 7.86 -32.49 3.41
C LEU A 705 7.42 -31.04 3.64
N ARG A 706 8.13 -30.41 4.57
CA ARG A 706 8.17 -28.99 4.91
C ARG A 706 8.45 -28.16 3.63
N MET A 707 7.44 -27.48 3.08
CA MET A 707 7.67 -26.45 2.06
C MET A 707 8.30 -25.22 2.74
N LEU A 708 9.58 -25.00 2.47
CA LEU A 708 10.27 -23.74 2.75
C LEU A 708 9.82 -22.70 1.70
N TYR A 709 9.04 -21.70 2.13
CA TYR A 709 8.76 -20.51 1.32
C TYR A 709 10.04 -19.67 1.19
N PRO A 710 10.32 -19.06 0.02
CA PRO A 710 11.54 -18.29 -0.19
C PRO A 710 11.52 -16.93 0.52
N ALA A 711 12.73 -16.51 0.91
CA ALA A 711 13.08 -15.32 1.67
C ALA A 711 12.60 -13.98 1.07
N GLU A 712 12.28 -13.07 2.00
CA GLU A 712 12.39 -11.61 1.96
C GLU A 712 12.48 -10.97 0.56
N ARG A 713 11.35 -10.47 0.05
CA ARG A 713 11.36 -9.45 -1.00
C ARG A 713 11.74 -8.10 -0.38
N VAL A 714 13.05 -7.82 -0.33
CA VAL A 714 13.55 -6.46 -0.11
C VAL A 714 13.28 -5.63 -1.36
N VAL A 715 12.22 -4.81 -1.36
CA VAL A 715 12.08 -3.76 -2.37
C VAL A 715 13.04 -2.63 -2.00
N THR A 716 14.10 -2.44 -2.78
CA THR A 716 15.03 -1.33 -2.63
C THR A 716 14.40 -0.01 -3.10
N GLN A 717 13.55 0.59 -2.26
CA GLN A 717 13.00 1.93 -2.47
C GLN A 717 13.97 3.03 -1.99
N GLN A 718 15.17 3.11 -2.58
CA GLN A 718 16.05 4.29 -2.41
C GLN A 718 15.68 5.47 -3.33
N ASN A 719 14.72 5.28 -4.25
CA ASN A 719 14.45 6.24 -5.35
C ASN A 719 13.21 7.14 -5.15
N ILE A 720 12.36 6.92 -4.14
CA ILE A 720 11.10 7.71 -3.99
C ILE A 720 11.34 9.10 -3.41
N ALA A 721 12.18 9.24 -2.38
CA ALA A 721 12.51 10.55 -1.80
C ALA A 721 13.14 11.51 -2.82
N HIS A 722 13.87 10.98 -3.81
CA HIS A 722 14.49 11.76 -4.87
C HIS A 722 13.54 12.11 -6.01
N ARG A 723 12.55 11.25 -6.33
CA ARG A 723 11.46 11.63 -7.25
C ARG A 723 10.57 12.70 -6.64
N ALA A 724 10.22 12.60 -5.35
CA ALA A 724 9.47 13.65 -4.67
C ALA A 724 10.23 14.99 -4.65
N ALA A 725 11.56 14.97 -4.52
CA ALA A 725 12.39 16.17 -4.64
C ALA A 725 12.56 16.66 -6.10
N SER A 726 12.44 15.79 -7.11
CA SER A 726 12.58 16.15 -8.54
C SER A 726 11.28 16.55 -9.23
N ASP A 727 10.13 16.03 -8.80
CA ASP A 727 8.82 16.18 -9.45
C ASP A 727 7.98 17.33 -8.87
N CYS A 728 8.54 18.16 -7.97
CA CYS A 728 7.90 19.41 -7.54
C CYS A 728 8.00 20.53 -8.60
N GLY A 729 7.83 20.21 -9.88
CA GLY A 729 7.71 21.17 -10.98
C GLY A 729 6.30 21.11 -11.56
N ASP A 730 5.66 22.27 -11.64
CA ASP A 730 4.33 22.54 -12.20
C ASP A 730 3.10 22.09 -11.38
N ARG A 731 2.98 22.63 -10.17
CA ARG A 731 1.69 23.18 -9.70
C ARG A 731 1.97 24.50 -8.99
N SER A 732 1.33 25.56 -9.49
CA SER A 732 1.30 26.89 -8.90
C SER A 732 0.94 26.82 -7.42
N ASP A 733 1.57 27.71 -6.67
CA ASP A 733 1.20 28.06 -5.31
C ASP A 733 -0.26 28.54 -5.30
N ASP A 734 -1.17 27.70 -4.79
CA ASP A 734 -2.47 28.14 -4.31
C ASP A 734 -2.77 27.46 -2.98
N ASN A 735 -2.70 28.28 -1.93
CA ASN A 735 -3.27 28.01 -0.62
C ASN A 735 -4.80 27.94 -0.75
N ASN A 736 -5.35 26.77 -1.12
CA ASN A 736 -6.70 26.37 -0.75
C ASN A 736 -6.94 24.90 -1.08
N ALA A 737 -6.84 24.03 -0.07
CA ALA A 737 -7.42 22.69 -0.17
C ALA A 737 -8.96 22.82 -0.06
N LYS A 738 -9.62 23.19 -1.16
CA LYS A 738 -11.07 22.99 -1.26
C LYS A 738 -11.34 21.49 -1.34
N GLN A 739 -12.10 21.01 -0.36
CA GLN A 739 -12.74 19.70 -0.36
C GLN A 739 -13.53 19.52 -1.66
N ILE A 740 -13.18 18.49 -2.44
CA ILE A 740 -14.02 18.03 -3.55
C ILE A 740 -15.19 17.28 -2.91
N HIS A 741 -16.29 17.99 -2.70
CA HIS A 741 -17.57 17.38 -2.38
C HIS A 741 -18.15 16.73 -3.65
N PHE A 742 -18.36 15.41 -3.59
CA PHE A 742 -19.37 14.79 -4.43
C PHE A 742 -20.74 15.19 -3.86
N ALA A 743 -21.42 16.13 -4.52
CA ALA A 743 -22.82 16.42 -4.27
C ALA A 743 -23.70 15.42 -5.05
N PRO A 744 -24.74 14.83 -4.45
CA PRO A 744 -25.71 14.01 -5.15
C PRO A 744 -26.61 14.89 -6.03
N ALA A 745 -27.11 14.31 -7.12
CA ALA A 745 -28.09 14.93 -7.99
C ALA A 745 -29.33 15.37 -7.19
N CYS A 746 -29.71 16.63 -7.31
CA CYS A 746 -31.06 17.07 -6.97
C CYS A 746 -31.56 18.08 -8.00
N SER A 747 -32.70 17.71 -8.58
CA SER A 747 -33.60 18.55 -9.35
C SER A 747 -34.17 19.68 -8.49
N GLN A 748 -34.10 20.93 -8.98
CA GLN A 748 -35.23 21.83 -9.20
C GLN A 748 -34.76 23.29 -9.30
N CYS A 749 -35.33 23.97 -10.29
CA CYS A 749 -35.11 25.36 -10.64
C CYS A 749 -35.70 26.33 -9.60
N ALA A 750 -34.95 27.38 -9.25
CA ALA A 750 -35.50 28.71 -8.99
C ALA A 750 -34.35 29.73 -9.07
N GLY A 751 -34.45 30.68 -10.00
CA GLY A 751 -33.45 31.73 -10.18
C GLY A 751 -33.64 32.87 -9.19
N HIS A 752 -32.55 33.58 -8.87
CA HIS A 752 -32.56 35.02 -8.58
C HIS A 752 -31.18 35.65 -8.82
N ARG A 753 -31.23 36.93 -9.23
CA ARG A 753 -30.16 37.81 -9.70
C ARG A 753 -29.06 38.09 -8.67
N PHE A 754 -27.87 38.37 -9.19
CA PHE A 754 -26.74 39.02 -8.50
C PHE A 754 -26.92 40.53 -8.35
N SER A 755 -26.65 41.04 -7.14
CA SER A 755 -26.11 42.37 -6.79
C SER A 755 -25.28 42.14 -5.52
N GLY A 756 -24.03 42.54 -5.34
CA GLY A 756 -23.39 43.82 -5.66
C GLY A 756 -23.10 44.54 -4.34
N ASN A 757 -21.83 44.55 -3.91
CA ASN A 757 -21.18 45.30 -2.81
C ASN A 757 -21.22 44.78 -1.34
N ALA A 758 -20.00 44.42 -0.90
CA ALA A 758 -19.17 45.04 0.16
C ALA A 758 -19.74 45.39 1.55
N ASP A 759 -18.94 44.96 2.55
CA ASP A 759 -18.66 45.56 3.85
C ASP A 759 -19.60 45.38 5.06
N LYS A 760 -18.93 45.00 6.17
CA LYS A 760 -19.23 45.14 7.62
C LYS A 760 -19.64 43.91 8.45
N VAL A 761 -18.66 43.50 9.26
CA VAL A 761 -18.65 43.17 10.70
C VAL A 761 -19.99 43.34 11.47
N GLU A 762 -20.46 42.30 12.17
CA GLU A 762 -20.53 42.18 13.64
C GLU A 762 -21.40 40.99 14.12
N ASN A 763 -21.13 40.59 15.37
CA ASN A 763 -21.56 39.42 16.13
C ASN A 763 -23.07 39.13 16.21
N SER A 764 -23.41 37.83 16.23
CA SER A 764 -24.38 37.18 17.15
C SER A 764 -24.12 35.68 17.15
#